data_AF-A0A7V4AKR3-F1
#
_entry.id   AF-A0A7V4AKR3-F1
#
_cell.length_a   1.000
_cell.length_b   1.000
_cell.length_c   1.000
_cell.angle_alpha   90.00
_cell.angle_beta   90.00
_cell.angle_gamma   90.00
#
_symmetry.space_group_name_H-M   'P 1'
#
loop_
_entity.id
_entity.type
_entity.pdbx_description
1 polymer ?
#
loop_
_entity_poly.entity_id
_entity_poly.type
_entity_poly.pdbx_seq_one_letter_code
_entity_poly.pdbx_strand_id
1 'polypeptide(L)'
;REGRFWVGGKPFPVRGVNLGVALPGRFPAEFPEEEALYRAWLELLSAMGANAVRTYTLLPPAFYRALLHHNLLHKDRPLYLFQGVWTELPEDEGYADWEGPFLEKFLLEGREVLDALHGNLRRPPRPGHAHGDYAADVSPWVLGLLVGREFEPYSVKEYNERHPGRTYRGRFLEASPGASPFAAYLAEVLDRLATYEWEAYGTLRPMGFVNWPTLDPLFWKSEASFQEEYLLRRARGERVEPPRTGPLHEEDTVTLDPTHLRPVPGSPLGLFAAYHVYPYYPDFLVNEPDLAPNRYRRYLERLKAHHPMPLLIAEFGLPTSRGIAHFHPEGLHHGGHPEEAQAEGVLALWRDIASLDLAGGIVFALMDEWFKKNWLFAPFEVPAERDPFWHNLLDPEENYGLLAATAQGGFRLDGKAEAWEGVPFLLREEGRFLKAHADPEYLWLLYRGPLPLRLYLDSVPGGVAVAEGFGAEFYLEIGPEGGRLLIEAGYYPFQELDHGLPGTEYLHFRGPTRPKEGPFVPFLLEPNRRRTGRDGTDYPRLVYELGQLKQGQDPEGARDPTADYALGEGGLLELRIPWGMLLIADPSRRLAWYAPKPMPIEGIGLLLEGAPPVRFPWPTWEEPPFALRLKPLYFRLRDLWRGAP
;
A
#
# COMPACT_ATOMS: atom_id res chain seq x y z
N ARG A 1 -26.97 13.75 9.29
CA ARG A 1 -27.86 13.75 10.48
C ARG A 1 -27.61 12.45 11.22
N GLU A 2 -27.56 12.47 12.56
CA GLU A 2 -27.38 11.25 13.38
C GLU A 2 -26.14 10.42 12.99
N GLY A 3 -25.04 11.05 12.58
CA GLY A 3 -23.80 10.34 12.23
C GLY A 3 -23.86 9.45 10.98
N ARG A 4 -24.89 9.55 10.13
CA ARG A 4 -25.05 8.70 8.94
C ARG A 4 -25.28 9.50 7.66
N PHE A 5 -24.97 8.87 6.51
CA PHE A 5 -25.44 9.29 5.19
C PHE A 5 -26.90 8.90 4.99
N TRP A 6 -27.60 9.64 4.12
CA TRP A 6 -29.02 9.42 3.83
C TRP A 6 -29.27 9.47 2.34
N VAL A 7 -30.00 8.48 1.83
CA VAL A 7 -30.40 8.38 0.42
C VAL A 7 -31.91 8.10 0.39
N GLY A 8 -32.67 8.93 -0.33
CA GLY A 8 -34.13 8.76 -0.43
C GLY A 8 -34.85 8.76 0.93
N GLY A 9 -34.32 9.49 1.92
CA GLY A 9 -34.87 9.56 3.27
C GLY A 9 -34.59 8.33 4.15
N LYS A 10 -33.71 7.41 3.73
CA LYS A 10 -33.29 6.25 4.53
C LYS A 10 -31.81 6.35 4.90
N PRO A 11 -31.40 5.85 6.09
CA PRO A 11 -29.99 5.73 6.42
C PRO A 11 -29.26 4.86 5.38
N PHE A 12 -28.07 5.27 4.99
CA PHE A 12 -27.26 4.61 3.97
C PHE A 12 -25.91 4.21 4.57
N PRO A 13 -25.76 2.95 5.05
CA PRO A 13 -24.46 2.45 5.50
C PRO A 13 -23.55 2.21 4.30
N VAL A 14 -22.40 2.89 4.27
CA VAL A 14 -21.46 2.80 3.15
C VAL A 14 -20.73 1.46 3.17
N ARG A 15 -20.86 0.70 2.08
CA ARG A 15 -20.11 -0.52 1.73
C ARG A 15 -19.35 -0.22 0.44
N GLY A 16 -18.19 0.40 0.61
CA GLY A 16 -17.42 0.95 -0.50
C GLY A 16 -16.23 0.11 -0.91
N VAL A 17 -15.72 0.37 -2.12
CA VAL A 17 -14.41 -0.08 -2.57
C VAL A 17 -13.64 1.09 -3.19
N ASN A 18 -12.37 1.23 -2.84
CA ASN A 18 -11.46 2.21 -3.45
C ASN A 18 -11.04 1.75 -4.83
N LEU A 19 -11.12 2.66 -5.80
CA LEU A 19 -10.89 2.38 -7.20
C LEU A 19 -9.50 2.90 -7.62
N GLY A 20 -8.48 2.09 -7.33
CA GLY A 20 -7.21 2.12 -8.06
C GLY A 20 -7.42 1.56 -9.47
N VAL A 21 -6.89 2.24 -10.48
CA VAL A 21 -7.15 1.92 -11.91
C VAL A 21 -5.88 1.69 -12.72
N ALA A 22 -4.71 1.79 -12.09
CA ALA A 22 -3.44 1.49 -12.75
C ALA A 22 -3.35 -0.01 -12.98
N LEU A 23 -3.22 -0.42 -14.24
CA LEU A 23 -2.93 -1.80 -14.59
C LEU A 23 -1.43 -2.09 -14.40
N PRO A 24 -1.02 -3.35 -14.21
CA PRO A 24 0.40 -3.72 -14.23
C PRO A 24 1.13 -3.14 -15.45
N GLY A 25 2.32 -2.59 -15.23
CA GLY A 25 3.09 -1.88 -16.24
C GLY A 25 2.70 -0.42 -16.46
N ARG A 26 1.80 0.15 -15.65
CA ARG A 26 1.31 1.53 -15.78
C ARG A 26 1.48 2.31 -14.48
N PHE A 27 1.76 3.59 -14.62
CA PHE A 27 1.74 4.55 -13.52
C PHE A 27 0.30 4.95 -13.16
N PRO A 28 0.04 5.45 -11.93
CA PRO A 28 -1.31 5.77 -11.46
C PRO A 28 -2.07 6.82 -12.29
N ALA A 29 -1.36 7.61 -13.08
CA ALA A 29 -1.95 8.61 -13.97
C ALA A 29 -2.11 8.14 -15.44
N GLU A 30 -1.71 6.90 -15.76
CA GLU A 30 -1.93 6.25 -17.06
C GLU A 30 -3.24 5.45 -17.03
N PHE A 31 -4.35 6.20 -17.06
CA PHE A 31 -5.68 5.62 -16.93
C PHE A 31 -6.09 4.77 -18.15
N PRO A 32 -6.76 3.63 -17.96
CA PRO A 32 -7.43 2.94 -19.06
C PRO A 32 -8.49 3.82 -19.70
N GLU A 33 -8.61 3.80 -21.03
CA GLU A 33 -9.59 4.61 -21.77
C GLU A 33 -10.85 3.80 -22.13
N GLU A 34 -10.79 2.47 -22.03
CA GLU A 34 -11.85 1.57 -22.43
C GLU A 34 -13.03 1.57 -21.45
N GLU A 35 -14.16 2.11 -21.90
CA GLU A 35 -15.41 2.09 -21.12
C GLU A 35 -15.86 0.67 -20.72
N ALA A 36 -15.60 -0.33 -21.55
CA ALA A 36 -15.93 -1.72 -21.27
C ALA A 36 -15.24 -2.26 -20.03
N LEU A 37 -14.01 -1.80 -19.75
CA LEU A 37 -13.24 -2.22 -18.57
C LEU A 37 -13.86 -1.66 -17.29
N TYR A 38 -14.18 -0.35 -17.28
CA TYR A 38 -14.89 0.27 -16.15
C TYR A 38 -16.25 -0.36 -15.92
N ARG A 39 -17.00 -0.70 -16.99
CA ARG A 39 -18.27 -1.43 -16.87
C ARG A 39 -18.08 -2.77 -16.18
N ALA A 40 -17.08 -3.55 -16.60
CA ALA A 40 -16.80 -4.84 -15.99
C ALA A 40 -16.47 -4.71 -14.50
N TRP A 41 -15.65 -3.72 -14.11
CA TRP A 41 -15.33 -3.46 -12.70
C TRP A 41 -16.55 -3.01 -11.89
N LEU A 42 -17.36 -2.09 -12.41
CA LEU A 42 -18.58 -1.64 -11.71
C LEU A 42 -19.61 -2.75 -11.54
N GLU A 43 -19.82 -3.58 -12.58
CA GLU A 43 -20.68 -4.76 -12.47
C GLU A 43 -20.13 -5.76 -11.45
N LEU A 44 -18.81 -5.97 -11.41
CA LEU A 44 -18.16 -6.86 -10.44
C LEU A 44 -18.39 -6.38 -9.00
N LEU A 45 -18.21 -5.09 -8.74
CA LEU A 45 -18.39 -4.48 -7.41
C LEU A 45 -19.87 -4.47 -6.98
N SER A 46 -20.78 -4.09 -7.88
CA SER A 46 -22.23 -4.18 -7.65
C SER A 46 -22.66 -5.63 -7.41
N ALA A 47 -22.09 -6.58 -8.15
CA ALA A 47 -22.31 -8.00 -7.93
C ALA A 47 -21.75 -8.48 -6.57
N MET A 48 -20.71 -7.85 -6.02
CA MET A 48 -20.25 -8.13 -4.67
C MET A 48 -21.23 -7.59 -3.59
N GLY A 49 -22.15 -6.69 -3.94
CA GLY A 49 -23.01 -6.01 -2.97
C GLY A 49 -22.39 -4.74 -2.40
N ALA A 50 -21.32 -4.23 -3.02
CA ALA A 50 -20.88 -2.86 -2.79
C ALA A 50 -22.01 -1.90 -3.18
N ASN A 51 -22.18 -0.82 -2.43
CA ASN A 51 -23.14 0.24 -2.74
C ASN A 51 -22.46 1.58 -2.99
N ALA A 52 -21.15 1.64 -2.87
CA ALA A 52 -20.34 2.82 -3.19
C ALA A 52 -19.00 2.45 -3.82
N VAL A 53 -18.44 3.40 -4.57
CA VAL A 53 -17.06 3.38 -5.05
C VAL A 53 -16.41 4.72 -4.72
N ARG A 54 -15.09 4.72 -4.47
CA ARG A 54 -14.31 5.94 -4.26
C ARG A 54 -13.24 6.07 -5.33
N THR A 55 -13.11 7.26 -5.91
CA THR A 55 -12.00 7.63 -6.80
C THR A 55 -11.13 8.67 -6.12
N TYR A 56 -9.82 8.64 -6.38
CA TYR A 56 -8.84 9.58 -5.80
C TYR A 56 -8.79 10.93 -6.53
N THR A 57 -8.94 10.86 -7.84
CA THR A 57 -8.84 11.98 -8.77
C THR A 57 -9.94 11.90 -9.83
N LEU A 58 -9.96 12.84 -10.76
CA LEU A 58 -10.80 12.78 -11.95
C LEU A 58 -10.33 11.63 -12.86
N LEU A 59 -11.20 10.65 -13.10
CA LEU A 59 -10.94 9.55 -14.03
C LEU A 59 -11.32 9.92 -15.48
N PRO A 60 -10.95 9.15 -16.51
CA PRO A 60 -11.38 9.41 -17.88
C PRO A 60 -12.92 9.45 -18.03
N PRO A 61 -13.46 10.18 -19.03
CA PRO A 61 -14.90 10.23 -19.32
C PRO A 61 -15.57 8.85 -19.46
N ALA A 62 -14.79 7.85 -19.87
CA ALA A 62 -15.22 6.45 -19.94
C ALA A 62 -15.76 5.91 -18.62
N PHE A 63 -15.13 6.24 -17.49
CA PHE A 63 -15.61 5.85 -16.16
C PHE A 63 -17.00 6.44 -15.86
N TYR A 64 -17.20 7.73 -16.10
CA TYR A 64 -18.46 8.40 -15.82
C TYR A 64 -19.60 7.91 -16.72
N ARG A 65 -19.33 7.60 -17.99
CA ARG A 65 -20.30 6.94 -18.88
C ARG A 65 -20.65 5.52 -18.41
N ALA A 66 -19.65 4.76 -17.94
CA ALA A 66 -19.86 3.44 -17.37
C ALA A 66 -20.73 3.48 -16.11
N LEU A 67 -20.45 4.42 -15.18
CA LEU A 67 -21.23 4.63 -13.96
C LEU A 67 -22.67 5.06 -14.25
N LEU A 68 -22.86 6.04 -15.13
CA LEU A 68 -24.19 6.49 -15.56
C LEU A 68 -25.01 5.32 -16.12
N HIS A 69 -24.43 4.55 -17.04
CA HIS A 69 -25.15 3.41 -17.62
C HIS A 69 -25.46 2.35 -16.56
N HIS A 70 -24.49 1.99 -15.71
CA HIS A 70 -24.72 1.02 -14.63
C HIS A 70 -25.91 1.43 -13.76
N ASN A 71 -25.97 2.69 -13.32
CA ASN A 71 -27.03 3.17 -12.44
C ASN A 71 -28.40 3.32 -13.15
N LEU A 72 -28.41 3.61 -14.45
CA LEU A 72 -29.64 3.60 -15.25
C LEU A 72 -30.19 2.18 -15.48
N LEU A 73 -29.31 1.18 -15.58
CA LEU A 73 -29.67 -0.23 -15.72
C LEU A 73 -30.12 -0.83 -14.38
N HIS A 74 -29.47 -0.45 -13.28
CA HIS A 74 -29.67 -1.01 -11.94
C HIS A 74 -30.32 -0.01 -10.97
N LYS A 75 -31.48 0.55 -11.35
CA LYS A 75 -32.15 1.63 -10.60
C LYS A 75 -32.46 1.32 -9.14
N ASP A 76 -32.67 0.03 -8.82
CA ASP A 76 -32.98 -0.41 -7.46
C ASP A 76 -31.73 -0.62 -6.58
N ARG A 77 -30.54 -0.61 -7.19
CA ARG A 77 -29.24 -0.85 -6.52
C ARG A 77 -28.11 0.00 -7.11
N PRO A 78 -28.27 1.33 -7.25
CA PRO A 78 -27.23 2.14 -7.86
C PRO A 78 -25.95 2.12 -7.01
N LEU A 79 -24.80 2.25 -7.67
CA LEU A 79 -23.53 2.53 -7.04
C LEU A 79 -23.38 4.04 -6.84
N TYR A 80 -23.06 4.43 -5.61
CA TYR A 80 -22.77 5.81 -5.25
C TYR A 80 -21.27 6.13 -5.35
N LEU A 81 -20.95 7.36 -5.74
CA LEU A 81 -19.57 7.82 -5.89
C LEU A 81 -19.16 8.72 -4.72
N PHE A 82 -18.02 8.40 -4.10
CA PHE A 82 -17.20 9.36 -3.38
C PHE A 82 -16.11 9.87 -4.32
N GLN A 83 -16.21 11.12 -4.72
CA GLN A 83 -15.28 11.71 -5.68
C GLN A 83 -14.16 12.43 -4.93
N GLY A 84 -12.93 11.99 -5.17
CA GLY A 84 -11.71 12.66 -4.70
C GLY A 84 -11.36 13.88 -5.56
N VAL A 85 -10.80 14.90 -4.91
CA VAL A 85 -10.12 16.04 -5.54
C VAL A 85 -8.69 16.03 -5.00
N TRP A 86 -7.77 15.47 -5.78
CA TRP A 86 -6.37 15.32 -5.40
C TRP A 86 -5.63 16.67 -5.47
N THR A 87 -4.64 16.83 -4.60
CA THR A 87 -3.62 17.87 -4.69
C THR A 87 -2.28 17.31 -4.26
N GLU A 88 -1.21 17.74 -4.92
CA GLU A 88 0.14 17.55 -4.41
C GLU A 88 0.46 18.53 -3.29
N LEU A 89 1.57 18.32 -2.60
CA LEU A 89 2.18 19.34 -1.76
C LEU A 89 2.87 20.40 -2.65
N PRO A 90 2.95 21.68 -2.22
CA PRO A 90 3.63 22.73 -2.98
C PRO A 90 5.15 22.64 -2.83
N GLU A 91 5.73 21.44 -2.96
CA GLU A 91 7.19 21.25 -2.81
C GLU A 91 7.94 21.90 -3.97
N ASP A 92 7.39 21.83 -5.18
CA ASP A 92 7.97 22.43 -6.39
C ASP A 92 7.80 23.95 -6.44
N GLU A 93 6.70 24.49 -5.91
CA GLU A 93 6.44 25.94 -5.87
C GLU A 93 6.95 26.61 -4.59
N GLY A 94 7.14 25.83 -3.53
CA GLY A 94 7.51 26.28 -2.19
C GLY A 94 6.31 26.54 -1.28
N TYR A 95 6.47 26.18 0.00
CA TYR A 95 5.48 26.35 1.08
C TYR A 95 5.10 27.82 1.39
N ALA A 96 5.60 28.81 0.65
CA ALA A 96 5.15 30.20 0.76
C ALA A 96 3.89 30.47 -0.08
N ASP A 97 3.63 29.65 -1.10
CA ASP A 97 2.64 29.94 -2.15
C ASP A 97 1.30 29.21 -1.98
N TRP A 98 1.06 28.60 -0.81
CA TRP A 98 -0.17 27.84 -0.50
C TRP A 98 -1.45 28.62 -0.79
N GLU A 99 -1.48 29.92 -0.51
CA GLU A 99 -2.66 30.78 -0.68
C GLU A 99 -2.69 31.53 -2.02
N GLY A 100 -1.69 31.31 -2.88
CA GLY A 100 -1.53 31.96 -4.17
C GLY A 100 -1.84 31.02 -5.33
N PRO A 101 -0.91 30.86 -6.31
CA PRO A 101 -1.12 29.97 -7.46
C PRO A 101 -1.50 28.53 -7.09
N PHE A 102 -0.99 28.01 -5.97
CA PHE A 102 -1.29 26.66 -5.51
C PHE A 102 -2.78 26.49 -5.17
N LEU A 103 -3.35 27.36 -4.33
CA LEU A 103 -4.78 27.34 -4.01
C LEU A 103 -5.65 27.44 -5.27
N GLU A 104 -5.30 28.33 -6.21
CA GLU A 104 -6.08 28.47 -7.44
C GLU A 104 -5.99 27.24 -8.36
N LYS A 105 -4.85 26.53 -8.41
CA LYS A 105 -4.73 25.23 -9.09
C LYS A 105 -5.62 24.19 -8.40
N PHE A 106 -5.57 24.09 -7.08
CA PHE A 106 -6.38 23.12 -6.34
C PHE A 106 -7.88 23.37 -6.53
N LEU A 107 -8.30 24.64 -6.48
CA LEU A 107 -9.68 25.03 -6.76
C LEU A 107 -10.08 24.81 -8.21
N LEU A 108 -9.16 24.98 -9.16
CA LEU A 108 -9.41 24.62 -10.55
C LEU A 108 -9.66 23.12 -10.70
N GLU A 109 -8.84 22.25 -10.10
CA GLU A 109 -9.09 20.80 -10.11
C GLU A 109 -10.46 20.48 -9.51
N GLY A 110 -10.82 21.08 -8.37
CA GLY A 110 -12.12 20.88 -7.76
C GLY A 110 -13.29 21.37 -8.63
N ARG A 111 -13.16 22.51 -9.31
CA ARG A 111 -14.17 23.02 -10.26
C ARG A 111 -14.34 22.09 -11.45
N GLU A 112 -13.24 21.65 -12.06
CA GLU A 112 -13.28 20.69 -13.16
C GLU A 112 -13.92 19.36 -12.73
N VAL A 113 -13.62 18.87 -11.52
CA VAL A 113 -14.30 17.71 -10.95
C VAL A 113 -15.81 17.94 -10.83
N LEU A 114 -16.25 19.07 -10.27
CA LEU A 114 -17.67 19.38 -10.14
C LEU A 114 -18.36 19.45 -11.51
N ASP A 115 -17.73 20.09 -12.50
CA ASP A 115 -18.23 20.18 -13.87
C ASP A 115 -18.33 18.80 -14.54
N ALA A 116 -17.33 17.94 -14.36
CA ALA A 116 -17.34 16.59 -14.89
C ALA A 116 -18.48 15.74 -14.29
N LEU A 117 -18.71 15.86 -12.98
CA LEU A 117 -19.80 15.14 -12.30
C LEU A 117 -21.19 15.54 -12.82
N HIS A 118 -21.34 16.79 -13.26
CA HIS A 118 -22.56 17.32 -13.87
C HIS A 118 -22.61 17.15 -15.39
N GLY A 119 -21.68 16.41 -15.99
CA GLY A 119 -21.64 16.19 -17.44
C GLY A 119 -21.40 17.48 -18.25
N ASN A 120 -20.64 18.43 -17.68
CA ASN A 120 -20.41 19.76 -18.24
C ASN A 120 -18.92 20.16 -18.27
N LEU A 121 -18.02 19.21 -18.56
CA LEU A 121 -16.59 19.50 -18.70
C LEU A 121 -16.08 19.07 -20.08
N ARG A 122 -15.30 19.96 -20.70
CA ARG A 122 -14.42 19.62 -21.82
C ARG A 122 -12.99 19.95 -21.45
N ARG A 123 -12.15 18.93 -21.29
CA ARG A 123 -10.78 19.09 -20.81
C ARG A 123 -9.77 18.70 -21.90
N PRO A 124 -8.85 19.59 -22.30
CA PRO A 124 -7.78 19.23 -23.22
C PRO A 124 -6.79 18.25 -22.59
N PRO A 125 -6.06 17.44 -23.38
CA PRO A 125 -5.03 16.56 -22.86
C PRO A 125 -3.94 17.31 -22.08
N ARG A 126 -3.58 16.79 -20.90
CA ARG A 126 -2.46 17.26 -20.08
C ARG A 126 -1.75 16.04 -19.47
N PRO A 127 -0.40 15.98 -19.46
CA PRO A 127 0.32 14.89 -18.82
C PRO A 127 -0.14 14.67 -17.37
N GLY A 128 -0.28 13.40 -16.99
CA GLY A 128 -0.72 13.00 -15.65
C GLY A 128 -2.21 13.26 -15.34
N HIS A 129 -3.02 13.66 -16.32
CA HIS A 129 -4.40 14.05 -16.10
C HIS A 129 -5.36 13.40 -17.11
N ALA A 130 -6.49 12.89 -16.60
CA ALA A 130 -7.59 12.46 -17.43
C ALA A 130 -8.15 13.63 -18.24
N HIS A 131 -8.56 13.38 -19.48
CA HIS A 131 -9.01 14.40 -20.43
C HIS A 131 -10.16 13.90 -21.31
N GLY A 132 -10.74 14.81 -22.09
CA GLY A 132 -11.84 14.52 -23.02
C GLY A 132 -13.14 15.25 -22.68
N ASP A 133 -14.23 14.78 -23.29
CA ASP A 133 -15.57 15.35 -23.15
C ASP A 133 -16.37 14.57 -22.10
N TYR A 134 -16.63 15.21 -20.95
CA TYR A 134 -17.44 14.70 -19.86
C TYR A 134 -18.89 15.15 -20.06
N ALA A 135 -19.70 14.32 -20.72
CA ALA A 135 -21.11 14.59 -20.99
C ALA A 135 -22.08 13.72 -20.17
N ALA A 136 -21.55 12.86 -19.29
CA ALA A 136 -22.35 11.98 -18.44
C ALA A 136 -22.61 12.64 -17.10
N ASP A 137 -23.83 13.13 -16.89
CA ASP A 137 -24.26 13.64 -15.58
C ASP A 137 -24.49 12.48 -14.61
N VAL A 138 -23.55 12.32 -13.67
CA VAL A 138 -23.61 11.34 -12.58
C VAL A 138 -23.91 11.99 -11.23
N SER A 139 -24.14 13.31 -11.20
CA SER A 139 -24.36 14.08 -9.97
C SER A 139 -25.46 13.52 -9.05
N PRO A 140 -26.55 12.87 -9.53
CA PRO A 140 -27.55 12.26 -8.65
C PRO A 140 -27.02 11.08 -7.80
N TRP A 141 -25.90 10.50 -8.18
CA TRP A 141 -25.29 9.35 -7.51
C TRP A 141 -23.95 9.69 -6.84
N VAL A 142 -23.66 10.97 -6.58
CA VAL A 142 -22.49 11.39 -5.81
C VAL A 142 -22.88 11.55 -4.34
N LEU A 143 -22.30 10.72 -3.46
CA LEU A 143 -22.61 10.73 -2.03
C LEU A 143 -21.72 11.69 -1.24
N GLY A 144 -20.52 11.98 -1.74
CA GLY A 144 -19.65 12.99 -1.13
C GLY A 144 -18.47 13.40 -2.01
N LEU A 145 -17.98 14.62 -1.76
CA LEU A 145 -16.72 15.12 -2.28
C LEU A 145 -15.65 15.03 -1.18
N LEU A 146 -14.46 14.50 -1.52
CA LEU A 146 -13.32 14.41 -0.62
C LEU A 146 -12.14 15.18 -1.19
N VAL A 147 -11.70 16.24 -0.53
CA VAL A 147 -10.57 17.03 -1.00
C VAL A 147 -9.27 16.62 -0.31
N GLY A 148 -8.16 16.74 -1.04
CA GLY A 148 -6.83 16.49 -0.53
C GLY A 148 -6.39 15.03 -0.65
N ARG A 149 -5.30 14.75 0.04
CA ARG A 149 -4.63 13.46 0.14
C ARG A 149 -4.36 13.14 1.60
N GLU A 150 -3.65 12.05 1.87
CA GLU A 150 -2.98 11.84 3.15
C GLU A 150 -1.90 12.92 3.32
N PHE A 151 -2.29 14.06 3.91
CA PHE A 151 -1.36 15.17 4.16
C PHE A 151 -0.32 14.74 5.19
N GLU A 152 0.93 15.06 4.92
CA GLU A 152 2.05 14.74 5.80
C GLU A 152 2.10 15.72 6.99
N PRO A 153 2.34 15.24 8.23
CA PRO A 153 2.40 16.10 9.42
C PRO A 153 3.33 17.32 9.28
N TYR A 154 4.51 17.15 8.69
CA TYR A 154 5.44 18.26 8.50
C TYR A 154 4.84 19.38 7.62
N SER A 155 4.06 19.02 6.59
CA SER A 155 3.47 19.99 5.66
C SER A 155 2.39 20.83 6.36
N VAL A 156 1.57 20.18 7.18
CA VAL A 156 0.52 20.83 7.98
C VAL A 156 1.13 21.73 9.05
N LYS A 157 2.17 21.25 9.72
CA LYS A 157 2.92 22.03 10.72
C LYS A 157 3.55 23.28 10.09
N GLU A 158 4.27 23.12 8.98
CA GLU A 158 4.92 24.23 8.27
C GLU A 158 3.88 25.28 7.84
N TYR A 159 2.73 24.85 7.31
CA TYR A 159 1.66 25.78 6.95
C TYR A 159 1.13 26.54 8.17
N ASN A 160 0.87 25.84 9.28
CA ASN A 160 0.36 26.44 10.51
C ASN A 160 1.32 27.50 11.08
N GLU A 161 2.63 27.22 11.08
CA GLU A 161 3.65 28.14 11.59
C GLU A 161 3.79 29.40 10.73
N ARG A 162 3.56 29.29 9.42
CA ARG A 162 3.62 30.42 8.48
C ARG A 162 2.38 31.31 8.47
N HIS A 163 1.23 30.79 8.88
CA HIS A 163 -0.05 31.49 8.82
C HIS A 163 -0.71 31.64 10.21
N PRO A 164 0.01 32.20 11.21
CA PRO A 164 -0.50 32.28 12.56
C PRO A 164 -1.78 33.13 12.63
N GLY A 165 -2.80 32.59 13.30
CA GLY A 165 -4.08 33.28 13.48
C GLY A 165 -4.98 33.32 12.24
N ARG A 166 -4.66 32.58 11.18
CA ARG A 166 -5.56 32.42 10.03
C ARG A 166 -6.92 31.89 10.49
N THR A 167 -7.96 32.55 10.03
CA THR A 167 -9.36 32.16 10.26
C THR A 167 -10.11 32.19 8.93
N TYR A 168 -11.24 31.52 8.86
CA TYR A 168 -12.04 31.51 7.64
C TYR A 168 -13.54 31.52 7.96
N ARG A 169 -14.29 32.34 7.21
CA ARG A 169 -15.75 32.37 7.23
C ARG A 169 -16.26 32.69 5.84
N GLY A 170 -16.79 31.68 5.17
CA GLY A 170 -17.31 31.76 3.82
C GLY A 170 -18.82 31.85 3.77
N ARG A 171 -19.39 31.43 2.63
CA ARG A 171 -20.83 31.49 2.36
C ARG A 171 -21.61 30.36 3.02
N PHE A 172 -21.05 29.15 3.01
CA PHE A 172 -21.65 27.91 3.47
C PHE A 172 -20.91 27.32 4.67
N LEU A 173 -19.62 27.62 4.83
CA LEU A 173 -18.73 26.99 5.79
C LEU A 173 -17.82 28.02 6.49
N GLU A 174 -17.54 27.75 7.76
CA GLU A 174 -16.57 28.52 8.55
C GLU A 174 -15.66 27.59 9.35
N ALA A 175 -14.47 28.09 9.67
CA ALA A 175 -13.57 27.48 10.64
C ALA A 175 -13.98 27.90 12.06
N SER A 176 -14.01 26.95 12.96
CA SER A 176 -14.38 27.16 14.36
C SER A 176 -13.37 28.05 15.08
N PRO A 177 -13.78 28.77 16.14
CA PRO A 177 -12.82 29.41 17.03
C PRO A 177 -11.84 28.36 17.59
N GLY A 178 -10.53 28.61 17.43
CA GLY A 178 -9.47 27.67 17.83
C GLY A 178 -9.08 26.64 16.78
N ALA A 179 -9.70 26.65 15.60
CA ALA A 179 -9.24 25.85 14.46
C ALA A 179 -7.78 26.19 14.11
N SER A 180 -7.01 25.18 13.69
CA SER A 180 -5.66 25.41 13.15
C SER A 180 -5.72 26.22 11.86
N PRO A 181 -4.67 26.99 11.51
CA PRO A 181 -4.60 27.67 10.23
C PRO A 181 -4.88 26.76 9.03
N PHE A 182 -4.35 25.53 9.03
CA PHE A 182 -4.58 24.56 7.97
C PHE A 182 -6.04 24.10 7.90
N ALA A 183 -6.72 23.93 9.05
CA ALA A 183 -8.16 23.66 9.05
C ALA A 183 -8.95 24.85 8.46
N ALA A 184 -8.55 26.09 8.74
CA ALA A 184 -9.16 27.27 8.11
C ALA A 184 -8.89 27.35 6.60
N TYR A 185 -7.72 26.91 6.14
CA TYR A 185 -7.42 26.75 4.72
C TYR A 185 -8.34 25.72 4.04
N LEU A 186 -8.51 24.53 4.63
CA LEU A 186 -9.43 23.52 4.08
C LEU A 186 -10.89 23.97 4.13
N ALA A 187 -11.28 24.75 5.15
CA ALA A 187 -12.58 25.39 5.20
C ALA A 187 -12.79 26.34 4.00
N GLU A 188 -11.77 27.12 3.61
CA GLU A 188 -11.82 27.94 2.40
C GLU A 188 -12.00 27.12 1.14
N VAL A 189 -11.20 26.07 0.97
CA VAL A 189 -11.28 25.21 -0.21
C VAL A 189 -12.69 24.64 -0.37
N LEU A 190 -13.21 24.03 0.71
CA LEU A 190 -14.53 23.41 0.68
C LEU A 190 -15.66 24.44 0.46
N ASP A 191 -15.59 25.61 1.09
CA ASP A 191 -16.58 26.67 0.89
C ASP A 191 -16.60 27.20 -0.54
N ARG A 192 -15.42 27.41 -1.14
CA ARG A 192 -15.29 27.91 -2.52
C ARG A 192 -15.82 26.89 -3.52
N LEU A 193 -15.58 25.59 -3.30
CA LEU A 193 -16.15 24.53 -4.12
C LEU A 193 -17.67 24.40 -3.95
N ALA A 194 -18.17 24.47 -2.71
CA ALA A 194 -19.62 24.50 -2.44
C ALA A 194 -20.28 25.72 -3.08
N THR A 195 -19.65 26.89 -2.99
CA THR A 195 -20.13 28.13 -3.63
C THR A 195 -20.21 27.98 -5.14
N TYR A 196 -19.17 27.44 -5.76
CA TYR A 196 -19.19 27.17 -7.19
C TYR A 196 -20.30 26.20 -7.60
N GLU A 197 -20.42 25.05 -6.93
CA GLU A 197 -21.46 24.06 -7.24
C GLU A 197 -22.86 24.66 -7.14
N TRP A 198 -23.11 25.42 -6.07
CA TRP A 198 -24.38 26.08 -5.85
C TRP A 198 -24.70 27.11 -6.92
N GLU A 199 -23.73 27.94 -7.32
CA GLU A 199 -23.93 29.00 -8.31
C GLU A 199 -24.08 28.47 -9.73
N ALA A 200 -23.30 27.46 -10.10
CA ALA A 200 -23.32 26.88 -11.45
C ALA A 200 -24.48 25.90 -11.65
N TYR A 201 -24.83 25.11 -10.63
CA TYR A 201 -25.74 23.96 -10.77
C TYR A 201 -26.95 23.99 -9.82
N GLY A 202 -26.98 24.89 -8.82
CA GLY A 202 -28.07 24.97 -7.86
C GLY A 202 -28.15 23.77 -6.91
N THR A 203 -27.07 23.00 -6.80
CA THR A 203 -26.98 21.80 -5.94
C THR A 203 -25.82 21.90 -4.97
N LEU A 204 -25.90 21.11 -3.89
CA LEU A 204 -24.83 20.90 -2.93
C LEU A 204 -24.83 19.42 -2.53
N ARG A 205 -23.65 18.90 -2.25
CA ARG A 205 -23.45 17.55 -1.73
C ARG A 205 -22.63 17.58 -0.44
N PRO A 206 -22.65 16.49 0.37
CA PRO A 206 -21.77 16.38 1.52
C PRO A 206 -20.30 16.53 1.11
N MET A 207 -19.51 17.24 1.90
CA MET A 207 -18.09 17.44 1.64
C MET A 207 -17.24 17.10 2.87
N GLY A 208 -16.02 16.65 2.61
CA GLY A 208 -15.01 16.40 3.62
C GLY A 208 -13.61 16.49 3.02
N PHE A 209 -12.60 16.22 3.82
CA PHE A 209 -11.23 16.09 3.37
C PHE A 209 -10.68 14.73 3.82
N VAL A 210 -9.69 14.24 3.09
CA VAL A 210 -8.98 13.00 3.45
C VAL A 210 -8.13 13.26 4.69
N ASN A 211 -8.27 12.41 5.69
CA ASN A 211 -7.46 12.43 6.91
C ASN A 211 -6.96 11.02 7.24
N TRP A 212 -6.00 10.93 8.15
CA TRP A 212 -5.42 9.68 8.60
C TRP A 212 -4.79 9.83 10.00
N PRO A 213 -4.56 8.73 10.75
CA PRO A 213 -4.16 8.80 12.16
C PRO A 213 -2.78 9.42 12.44
N THR A 214 -2.01 9.78 11.43
CA THR A 214 -0.78 10.60 11.57
C THR A 214 -1.08 12.02 12.06
N LEU A 215 -2.22 12.56 11.65
CA LEU A 215 -2.76 13.89 12.00
C LEU A 215 -3.91 13.78 13.01
N ASP A 216 -3.88 12.74 13.85
CA ASP A 216 -4.97 12.36 14.74
C ASP A 216 -5.47 13.53 15.61
N PRO A 217 -6.80 13.62 15.85
CA PRO A 217 -7.32 14.51 16.89
C PRO A 217 -7.09 14.01 18.33
N LEU A 218 -6.71 12.75 18.50
CA LEU A 218 -6.42 12.13 19.79
C LEU A 218 -4.92 12.15 20.09
N PHE A 219 -4.57 12.18 21.36
CA PHE A 219 -3.19 12.18 21.84
C PHE A 219 -2.79 10.81 22.40
N TRP A 220 -1.59 10.34 22.06
CA TRP A 220 -1.13 8.97 22.32
C TRP A 220 0.20 8.96 23.09
N LYS A 221 0.27 8.24 24.21
CA LYS A 221 1.50 8.26 25.03
C LYS A 221 2.64 7.49 24.37
N SER A 222 2.31 6.47 23.60
CA SER A 222 3.30 5.64 22.92
C SER A 222 3.99 6.32 21.72
N GLU A 223 3.45 7.44 21.21
CA GLU A 223 3.91 8.06 19.96
C GLU A 223 4.74 9.33 20.20
N ALA A 224 5.93 9.20 20.79
CA ALA A 224 6.78 10.37 20.98
C ALA A 224 7.29 10.95 19.64
N SER A 225 7.38 12.28 19.58
CA SER A 225 8.16 12.98 18.55
C SER A 225 9.63 12.56 18.59
N PHE A 226 10.36 12.72 17.49
CA PHE A 226 11.79 12.43 17.44
C PHE A 226 12.57 13.29 18.44
N GLN A 227 12.13 14.52 18.69
CA GLN A 227 12.76 15.39 19.68
C GLN A 227 12.54 14.90 21.12
N GLU A 228 11.32 14.48 21.47
CA GLU A 228 11.03 13.88 22.77
C GLU A 228 11.83 12.59 22.98
N GLU A 229 11.82 11.71 21.98
CA GLU A 229 12.57 10.45 21.99
C GLU A 229 14.09 10.70 22.14
N TYR A 230 14.65 11.65 21.39
CA TYR A 230 16.06 12.04 21.51
C TYR A 230 16.42 12.48 22.93
N LEU A 231 15.62 13.35 23.55
CA LEU A 231 15.88 13.84 24.92
C LEU A 231 15.82 12.71 25.94
N LEU A 232 14.82 11.83 25.84
CA LEU A 232 14.64 10.68 26.73
C LEU A 232 15.79 9.68 26.59
N ARG A 233 16.17 9.34 25.37
CA ARG A 233 17.23 8.35 25.09
C ARG A 233 18.61 8.88 25.46
N ARG A 234 18.90 10.16 25.17
CA ARG A 234 20.13 10.82 25.62
C ARG A 234 20.24 10.83 27.15
N ALA A 235 19.14 11.11 27.86
CA ALA A 235 19.13 11.09 29.32
C ALA A 235 19.43 9.71 29.92
N ARG A 236 19.21 8.62 29.16
CA ARG A 236 19.58 7.24 29.52
C ARG A 236 21.03 6.88 29.23
N GLY A 237 21.79 7.75 28.56
CA GLY A 237 23.16 7.49 28.15
C GLY A 237 23.30 6.82 26.77
N GLU A 238 22.23 6.75 25.98
CA GLU A 238 22.32 6.26 24.60
C GLU A 238 23.08 7.25 23.69
N ARG A 239 23.88 6.70 22.77
CA ARG A 239 24.55 7.41 21.68
C ARG A 239 23.57 7.68 20.54
N VAL A 240 22.78 8.73 20.70
CA VAL A 240 21.80 9.19 19.72
C VAL A 240 22.15 10.59 19.22
N GLU A 241 21.93 10.81 17.93
CA GLU A 241 22.06 12.13 17.32
C GLU A 241 20.74 12.91 17.46
N PRO A 242 20.77 14.25 17.55
CA PRO A 242 19.56 15.04 17.50
C PRO A 242 18.82 14.82 16.17
N PRO A 243 17.48 15.00 16.12
CA PRO A 243 16.73 14.90 14.89
C PRO A 243 17.31 15.83 13.81
N ARG A 244 17.41 15.32 12.57
CA ARG A 244 17.87 16.11 11.44
C ARG A 244 16.96 17.32 11.21
N THR A 245 17.51 18.39 10.64
CA THR A 245 16.70 19.50 10.13
C THR A 245 15.97 19.08 8.85
N GLY A 246 14.81 19.67 8.59
CA GLY A 246 14.00 19.41 7.39
C GLY A 246 12.73 18.62 7.68
N PRO A 247 12.03 18.12 6.64
CA PRO A 247 10.78 17.40 6.80
C PRO A 247 11.00 16.08 7.55
N LEU A 248 10.25 15.93 8.63
CA LEU A 248 10.21 14.73 9.47
C LEU A 248 8.76 14.22 9.47
N HIS A 249 8.59 12.95 9.11
CA HIS A 249 7.30 12.28 9.28
C HIS A 249 7.15 11.93 10.76
N GLU A 250 6.62 12.89 11.54
CA GLU A 250 6.38 12.75 12.98
C GLU A 250 4.89 12.70 13.26
N GLU A 251 4.46 11.55 13.77
CA GLU A 251 3.07 11.30 14.09
C GLU A 251 2.70 11.90 15.45
N ASP A 252 1.43 12.29 15.60
CA ASP A 252 0.91 12.87 16.85
C ASP A 252 1.67 14.12 17.32
N THR A 253 2.18 14.93 16.37
CA THR A 253 2.85 16.23 16.64
C THR A 253 2.03 17.44 16.20
N VAL A 254 1.09 17.23 15.27
CA VAL A 254 0.15 18.24 14.79
C VAL A 254 -1.16 17.56 14.45
N THR A 255 -2.27 18.21 14.81
CA THR A 255 -3.61 17.69 14.58
C THR A 255 -4.26 18.38 13.39
N LEU A 256 -4.95 17.58 12.58
CA LEU A 256 -5.94 18.05 11.63
C LEU A 256 -7.30 17.46 12.02
N ASP A 257 -8.17 18.27 12.65
CA ASP A 257 -9.46 17.79 13.14
C ASP A 257 -10.63 18.27 12.25
N PRO A 258 -11.36 17.36 11.56
CA PRO A 258 -12.57 17.69 10.81
C PRO A 258 -13.65 18.43 11.61
N THR A 259 -13.71 18.28 12.95
CA THR A 259 -14.68 18.98 13.80
C THR A 259 -14.41 20.48 13.92
N HIS A 260 -13.23 20.93 13.49
CA HIS A 260 -12.91 22.35 13.39
C HIS A 260 -13.67 23.06 12.26
N LEU A 261 -14.25 22.33 11.30
CA LEU A 261 -15.09 22.91 10.24
C LEU A 261 -16.57 22.85 10.63
N ARG A 262 -17.30 23.93 10.41
CA ARG A 262 -18.74 24.01 10.72
C ARG A 262 -19.52 24.70 9.61
N PRO A 263 -20.66 24.15 9.17
CA PRO A 263 -21.57 24.90 8.30
C PRO A 263 -22.01 26.18 9.00
N VAL A 264 -22.02 27.31 8.28
CA VAL A 264 -22.55 28.56 8.84
C VAL A 264 -24.03 28.39 9.21
N PRO A 265 -24.57 29.14 10.19
CA PRO A 265 -25.97 29.01 10.58
C PRO A 265 -26.94 29.12 9.40
N GLY A 266 -27.77 28.09 9.19
CA GLY A 266 -28.72 28.01 8.08
C GLY A 266 -28.16 27.46 6.77
N SER A 267 -26.87 27.13 6.72
CA SER A 267 -26.25 26.48 5.56
C SER A 267 -26.86 25.09 5.31
N PRO A 268 -27.23 24.76 4.05
CA PRO A 268 -27.67 23.42 3.69
C PRO A 268 -26.50 22.44 3.46
N LEU A 269 -25.24 22.90 3.52
CA LEU A 269 -24.06 22.07 3.29
C LEU A 269 -23.90 21.02 4.41
N GLY A 270 -23.75 19.76 4.01
CA GLY A 270 -23.38 18.67 4.92
C GLY A 270 -21.87 18.46 4.98
N LEU A 271 -21.36 18.12 6.15
CA LEU A 271 -19.98 17.67 6.33
C LEU A 271 -19.91 16.24 6.85
N PHE A 272 -18.80 15.56 6.56
CA PHE A 272 -18.44 14.27 7.15
C PHE A 272 -16.94 14.17 7.38
N ALA A 273 -16.54 13.36 8.35
CA ALA A 273 -15.15 13.02 8.63
C ALA A 273 -14.78 11.76 7.85
N ALA A 274 -13.62 11.75 7.22
CA ALA A 274 -13.12 10.62 6.42
C ALA A 274 -11.69 10.30 6.83
N TYR A 275 -11.49 9.08 7.33
CA TYR A 275 -10.18 8.61 7.78
C TYR A 275 -9.74 7.36 7.02
N HIS A 276 -8.50 7.34 6.56
CA HIS A 276 -7.82 6.11 6.17
C HIS A 276 -7.26 5.47 7.44
N VAL A 277 -7.76 4.30 7.84
CA VAL A 277 -7.35 3.64 9.09
C VAL A 277 -6.93 2.22 8.81
N TYR A 278 -5.62 2.00 8.84
CA TYR A 278 -4.99 0.69 8.77
C TYR A 278 -4.56 0.24 10.18
N PRO A 279 -4.69 -1.05 10.54
CA PRO A 279 -4.51 -1.48 11.94
C PRO A 279 -3.06 -1.41 12.44
N TYR A 280 -2.07 -1.34 11.55
CA TYR A 280 -0.65 -1.44 11.88
C TYR A 280 0.11 -0.10 11.84
N TYR A 281 -0.52 1.01 11.44
CA TYR A 281 0.16 2.30 11.30
C TYR A 281 -0.77 3.48 11.63
N PRO A 282 -0.33 4.47 12.43
CA PRO A 282 0.99 4.63 13.07
C PRO A 282 1.29 3.66 14.22
N ASP A 283 2.50 3.79 14.78
CA ASP A 283 3.01 2.93 15.85
C ASP A 283 2.11 2.92 17.10
N PHE A 284 1.36 3.98 17.41
CA PHE A 284 0.43 3.95 18.55
C PHE A 284 -0.68 2.91 18.42
N LEU A 285 -1.12 2.57 17.21
CA LEU A 285 -2.11 1.50 17.02
C LEU A 285 -1.55 0.15 17.50
N VAL A 286 -0.24 -0.03 17.39
CA VAL A 286 0.51 -1.22 17.82
C VAL A 286 0.96 -1.14 19.27
N ASN A 287 1.38 0.03 19.74
CA ASN A 287 2.12 0.20 20.98
C ASN A 287 1.26 0.70 22.14
N GLU A 288 0.17 1.45 21.91
CA GLU A 288 -0.60 2.06 22.98
C GLU A 288 -1.27 0.99 23.85
N PRO A 289 -0.91 0.86 25.14
CA PRO A 289 -1.45 -0.21 25.99
C PRO A 289 -2.97 -0.14 26.17
N ASP A 290 -3.54 1.08 26.23
CA ASP A 290 -4.98 1.27 26.46
C ASP A 290 -5.86 0.90 25.26
N LEU A 291 -5.25 0.54 24.12
CA LEU A 291 -5.93 -0.03 22.97
C LEU A 291 -5.96 -1.58 23.01
N ALA A 292 -5.18 -2.24 23.87
CA ALA A 292 -5.16 -3.69 23.94
C ALA A 292 -6.24 -4.27 24.90
N PRO A 293 -6.83 -5.44 24.60
CA PRO A 293 -6.91 -6.08 23.28
C PRO A 293 -7.97 -5.41 22.38
N ASN A 294 -7.97 -5.77 21.10
CA ASN A 294 -8.82 -5.25 20.02
C ASN A 294 -8.46 -3.81 19.64
N ARG A 295 -7.19 -3.61 19.28
CA ARG A 295 -6.58 -2.30 19.09
C ARG A 295 -7.31 -1.45 18.08
N TYR A 296 -7.58 -2.02 16.91
CA TYR A 296 -8.31 -1.36 15.82
C TYR A 296 -9.69 -0.89 16.27
N ARG A 297 -10.49 -1.79 16.86
CA ARG A 297 -11.83 -1.47 17.36
C ARG A 297 -11.82 -0.34 18.39
N ARG A 298 -10.96 -0.44 19.40
CA ARG A 298 -10.89 0.55 20.50
C ARG A 298 -10.44 1.92 20.01
N TYR A 299 -9.57 1.95 19.01
CA TYR A 299 -9.22 3.20 18.33
C TYR A 299 -10.45 3.81 17.66
N LEU A 300 -11.19 3.03 16.87
CA LEU A 300 -12.41 3.49 16.20
C LEU A 300 -13.49 3.95 17.19
N GLU A 301 -13.63 3.31 18.35
CA GLU A 301 -14.54 3.74 19.43
C GLU A 301 -14.19 5.13 19.94
N ARG A 302 -12.91 5.41 20.19
CA ARG A 302 -12.45 6.73 20.65
C ARG A 302 -12.60 7.78 19.56
N LEU A 303 -12.25 7.44 18.32
CA LEU A 303 -12.41 8.34 17.17
C LEU A 303 -13.89 8.69 16.96
N LYS A 304 -14.80 7.71 17.04
CA LYS A 304 -16.25 7.93 16.98
C LYS A 304 -16.75 8.82 18.12
N ALA A 305 -16.26 8.62 19.34
CA ALA A 305 -16.63 9.45 20.49
C ALA A 305 -16.21 10.92 20.31
N HIS A 306 -15.10 11.17 19.59
CA HIS A 306 -14.63 12.50 19.26
C HIS A 306 -15.47 13.19 18.17
N HIS A 307 -15.98 12.44 17.19
CA HIS A 307 -16.68 13.00 16.03
C HIS A 307 -18.22 13.04 16.18
N PRO A 308 -18.85 14.23 16.25
CA PRO A 308 -20.31 14.38 16.24
C PRO A 308 -20.93 14.25 14.83
N MET A 309 -20.10 14.30 13.79
CA MET A 309 -20.50 14.19 12.38
C MET A 309 -20.42 12.74 11.89
N PRO A 310 -20.95 12.40 10.69
CA PRO A 310 -20.72 11.08 10.11
C PRO A 310 -19.23 10.79 9.99
N LEU A 311 -18.79 9.65 10.52
CA LEU A 311 -17.41 9.17 10.46
C LEU A 311 -17.33 8.01 9.48
N LEU A 312 -16.69 8.24 8.34
CA LEU A 312 -16.45 7.26 7.30
C LEU A 312 -15.01 6.76 7.43
N ILE A 313 -14.83 5.44 7.49
CA ILE A 313 -13.50 4.83 7.30
C ILE A 313 -13.30 4.71 5.79
N ALA A 314 -12.68 5.74 5.22
CA ALA A 314 -12.56 5.93 3.78
C ALA A 314 -11.51 5.00 3.14
N GLU A 315 -10.63 4.42 3.95
CA GLU A 315 -9.77 3.29 3.59
C GLU A 315 -9.54 2.39 4.79
N PHE A 316 -9.62 1.09 4.56
CA PHE A 316 -9.13 0.05 5.46
C PHE A 316 -8.82 -1.21 4.65
N GLY A 317 -7.88 -2.02 5.10
CA GLY A 317 -7.49 -3.24 4.42
C GLY A 317 -6.33 -3.94 5.12
N LEU A 318 -5.95 -5.09 4.58
CA LEU A 318 -4.72 -5.80 4.88
C LEU A 318 -4.14 -6.28 3.55
N PRO A 319 -2.83 -6.16 3.33
CA PRO A 319 -2.23 -6.69 2.13
C PRO A 319 -1.83 -8.16 2.28
N THR A 320 -1.84 -8.87 1.16
CA THR A 320 -1.09 -10.11 1.01
C THR A 320 0.36 -9.79 0.70
N SER A 321 1.31 -10.67 0.98
CA SER A 321 2.70 -10.53 0.51
C SER A 321 3.56 -11.64 1.13
N ARG A 322 4.76 -11.82 0.60
CA ARG A 322 5.83 -12.59 1.24
C ARG A 322 6.56 -11.78 2.31
N GLY A 323 6.75 -10.48 2.06
CA GLY A 323 7.42 -9.56 2.98
C GLY A 323 6.49 -8.96 4.03
N ILE A 324 7.04 -8.62 5.20
CA ILE A 324 6.33 -7.94 6.28
C ILE A 324 6.99 -6.58 6.48
N ALA A 325 6.23 -5.49 6.30
CA ALA A 325 6.70 -4.12 6.48
C ALA A 325 6.44 -3.58 7.89
N HIS A 326 5.51 -4.19 8.64
CA HIS A 326 5.21 -3.84 10.04
C HIS A 326 4.48 -4.98 10.76
N PHE A 327 4.95 -5.39 11.93
CA PHE A 327 4.29 -6.37 12.78
C PHE A 327 3.25 -5.72 13.69
N HIS A 328 2.13 -6.43 13.86
CA HIS A 328 1.05 -6.08 14.76
C HIS A 328 0.78 -7.23 15.74
N PRO A 329 0.67 -7.01 17.07
CA PRO A 329 0.58 -8.07 18.07
C PRO A 329 -0.65 -8.97 17.95
N GLU A 330 -1.70 -8.50 17.26
CA GLU A 330 -2.95 -9.25 17.05
C GLU A 330 -3.02 -9.93 15.67
N GLY A 331 -1.88 -10.05 14.96
CA GLY A 331 -1.80 -10.72 13.66
C GLY A 331 -2.27 -9.88 12.46
N LEU A 332 -2.61 -8.61 12.66
CA LEU A 332 -3.04 -7.66 11.63
C LEU A 332 -1.82 -6.94 11.02
N HIS A 333 -0.87 -7.69 10.48
CA HIS A 333 0.42 -7.16 10.03
C HIS A 333 0.30 -6.28 8.77
N HIS A 334 1.30 -5.42 8.52
CA HIS A 334 1.47 -4.82 7.20
C HIS A 334 2.19 -5.83 6.28
N GLY A 335 1.42 -6.74 5.70
CA GLY A 335 1.91 -7.82 4.83
C GLY A 335 2.10 -9.16 5.55
N GLY A 336 2.64 -10.15 4.84
CA GLY A 336 2.89 -11.49 5.37
C GLY A 336 1.64 -12.36 5.50
N HIS A 337 0.60 -12.07 4.71
CA HIS A 337 -0.65 -12.83 4.73
C HIS A 337 -0.82 -13.70 3.47
N PRO A 338 -1.22 -14.98 3.63
CA PRO A 338 -1.94 -15.71 2.60
C PRO A 338 -3.23 -14.98 2.19
N GLU A 339 -3.72 -15.20 0.96
CA GLU A 339 -4.96 -14.57 0.50
C GLU A 339 -6.20 -14.92 1.34
N GLU A 340 -6.26 -16.13 1.90
CA GLU A 340 -7.33 -16.52 2.83
C GLU A 340 -7.23 -15.76 4.17
N ALA A 341 -6.01 -15.51 4.67
CA ALA A 341 -5.81 -14.77 5.91
C ALA A 341 -6.13 -13.28 5.73
N GLN A 342 -5.80 -12.71 4.57
CA GLN A 342 -6.27 -11.37 4.19
C GLN A 342 -7.79 -11.30 4.26
N ALA A 343 -8.48 -12.27 3.67
CA ALA A 343 -9.94 -12.29 3.64
C ALA A 343 -10.55 -12.29 5.05
N GLU A 344 -10.07 -13.16 5.94
CA GLU A 344 -10.57 -13.23 7.31
C GLU A 344 -10.26 -11.97 8.13
N GLY A 345 -9.06 -11.40 7.98
CA GLY A 345 -8.66 -10.18 8.67
C GLY A 345 -9.49 -8.96 8.23
N VAL A 346 -9.67 -8.75 6.93
CA VAL A 346 -10.48 -7.63 6.42
C VAL A 346 -11.96 -7.76 6.80
N LEU A 347 -12.51 -8.99 6.85
CA LEU A 347 -13.85 -9.23 7.38
C LEU A 347 -13.97 -8.86 8.86
N ALA A 348 -12.94 -9.12 9.67
CA ALA A 348 -12.91 -8.71 11.07
C ALA A 348 -12.91 -7.18 11.21
N LEU A 349 -12.05 -6.48 10.46
CA LEU A 349 -12.02 -5.01 10.42
C LEU A 349 -13.38 -4.43 10.01
N TRP A 350 -14.01 -5.00 8.98
CA TRP A 350 -15.34 -4.58 8.55
C TRP A 350 -16.40 -4.79 9.65
N ARG A 351 -16.38 -5.92 10.37
CA ARG A 351 -17.32 -6.18 11.47
C ARG A 351 -17.13 -5.16 12.60
N ASP A 352 -15.91 -4.76 12.90
CA ASP A 352 -15.66 -3.68 13.87
C ASP A 352 -16.27 -2.36 13.40
N ILE A 353 -15.99 -1.93 12.17
CA ILE A 353 -16.57 -0.72 11.55
C ILE A 353 -18.11 -0.76 11.62
N ALA A 354 -18.71 -1.86 11.15
CA ALA A 354 -20.16 -2.01 11.05
C ALA A 354 -20.86 -2.02 12.42
N SER A 355 -20.18 -2.47 13.47
CA SER A 355 -20.74 -2.56 14.82
C SER A 355 -20.70 -1.24 15.61
N LEU A 356 -19.95 -0.24 15.15
CA LEU A 356 -19.66 1.01 15.88
C LEU A 356 -20.53 2.21 15.47
N ASP A 357 -21.65 1.97 14.77
CA ASP A 357 -22.54 3.02 14.25
C ASP A 357 -21.77 4.13 13.49
N LEU A 358 -20.76 3.71 12.72
CA LEU A 358 -20.03 4.58 11.79
C LEU A 358 -20.87 4.82 10.53
N ALA A 359 -20.44 5.78 9.71
CA ALA A 359 -21.08 6.05 8.42
C ALA A 359 -20.88 4.90 7.41
N GLY A 360 -19.88 4.04 7.67
CA GLY A 360 -19.55 2.85 6.90
C GLY A 360 -18.04 2.75 6.67
N GLY A 361 -17.66 1.90 5.73
CA GLY A 361 -16.27 1.65 5.37
C GLY A 361 -16.08 1.47 3.87
N ILE A 362 -14.89 1.81 3.38
CA ILE A 362 -14.49 1.60 1.99
C ILE A 362 -13.21 0.74 1.98
N VAL A 363 -13.32 -0.47 1.44
CA VAL A 363 -12.20 -1.44 1.40
C VAL A 363 -11.15 -0.94 0.40
N PHE A 364 -9.89 -0.95 0.81
CA PHE A 364 -8.74 -0.75 -0.07
C PHE A 364 -8.22 -2.13 -0.52
N ALA A 365 -8.25 -2.49 -1.81
CA ALA A 365 -8.69 -1.76 -3.01
C ALA A 365 -9.30 -2.69 -4.09
N LEU A 366 -9.72 -2.16 -5.26
CA LEU A 366 -10.23 -2.98 -6.38
C LEU A 366 -9.23 -4.06 -6.83
N MET A 367 -7.96 -3.69 -7.05
CA MET A 367 -6.93 -4.60 -7.58
C MET A 367 -5.58 -4.35 -6.93
N ASP A 368 -4.67 -5.31 -7.09
CA ASP A 368 -3.24 -5.16 -6.77
C ASP A 368 -2.60 -4.13 -7.71
N GLU A 369 -1.73 -3.28 -7.17
CA GLU A 369 -1.21 -2.08 -7.84
C GLU A 369 0.33 -2.06 -7.82
N TRP A 370 0.97 -2.54 -8.88
CA TRP A 370 2.42 -2.79 -8.95
C TRP A 370 3.33 -1.55 -8.90
N PHE A 371 2.76 -0.34 -8.95
CA PHE A 371 3.54 0.91 -8.86
C PHE A 371 3.73 1.40 -7.42
N LYS A 372 3.01 0.77 -6.49
CA LYS A 372 2.97 1.20 -5.10
C LYS A 372 4.18 0.64 -4.37
N LYS A 373 4.64 1.39 -3.37
CA LYS A 373 5.84 1.05 -2.61
C LYS A 373 5.71 1.39 -1.14
N ASN A 374 6.38 0.62 -0.29
CA ASN A 374 6.56 0.92 1.12
C ASN A 374 8.02 1.26 1.46
N TRP A 375 8.22 1.84 2.65
CA TRP A 375 9.53 2.31 3.12
C TRP A 375 10.62 1.24 3.27
N LEU A 376 10.23 -0.03 3.46
CA LEU A 376 11.16 -1.13 3.70
C LEU A 376 11.77 -1.66 2.39
N PHE A 377 10.99 -1.68 1.31
CA PHE A 377 11.38 -2.30 0.04
C PHE A 377 11.68 -1.32 -1.10
N ALA A 378 11.10 -0.10 -1.08
CA ALA A 378 11.40 0.96 -2.04
C ALA A 378 12.90 1.24 -2.28
N PRO A 379 13.81 1.12 -1.29
CA PRO A 379 15.25 1.29 -1.55
C PRO A 379 15.87 0.24 -2.49
N PHE A 380 15.22 -0.90 -2.73
CA PHE A 380 15.71 -1.99 -3.58
C PHE A 380 15.16 -1.95 -5.01
N GLU A 381 14.03 -1.26 -5.24
CA GLU A 381 13.41 -1.04 -6.56
C GLU A 381 14.10 0.09 -7.32
N VAL A 382 15.30 -0.21 -7.85
CA VAL A 382 16.14 0.79 -8.51
C VAL A 382 16.48 0.34 -9.94
N PRO A 383 16.14 1.14 -10.97
CA PRO A 383 15.63 2.52 -10.90
C PRO A 383 14.11 2.61 -10.64
N ALA A 384 13.69 3.62 -9.86
CA ALA A 384 12.31 3.74 -9.35
C ALA A 384 11.27 3.91 -10.46
N GLU A 385 11.64 4.49 -11.61
CA GLU A 385 10.76 4.60 -12.78
C GLU A 385 10.45 3.25 -13.44
N ARG A 386 11.00 2.14 -12.95
CA ARG A 386 10.73 0.80 -13.47
C ARG A 386 9.94 -0.11 -12.55
N ASP A 387 9.58 0.40 -11.39
CA ASP A 387 8.77 -0.27 -10.39
C ASP A 387 7.49 -0.91 -10.98
N PRO A 388 6.65 -0.19 -11.78
CA PRO A 388 5.40 -0.78 -12.27
C PRO A 388 5.56 -1.97 -13.23
N PHE A 389 6.77 -2.22 -13.75
CA PHE A 389 6.99 -3.26 -14.76
C PHE A 389 7.22 -4.64 -14.18
N TRP A 390 7.29 -4.81 -12.87
CA TRP A 390 7.37 -6.11 -12.22
C TRP A 390 6.59 -6.07 -10.91
N HIS A 391 6.37 -7.21 -10.28
CA HIS A 391 5.55 -7.29 -9.08
C HIS A 391 6.44 -7.68 -7.91
N ASN A 392 6.68 -6.75 -6.98
CA ASN A 392 7.49 -7.06 -5.82
C ASN A 392 6.64 -7.70 -4.73
N LEU A 393 6.66 -9.04 -4.68
CA LEU A 393 5.92 -9.79 -3.66
C LEU A 393 6.45 -9.57 -2.23
N LEU A 394 7.60 -8.90 -2.07
CA LEU A 394 8.05 -8.45 -0.76
C LEU A 394 7.32 -7.17 -0.32
N ASP A 395 6.92 -6.31 -1.26
CA ASP A 395 6.23 -5.06 -1.00
C ASP A 395 4.73 -5.29 -0.72
N PRO A 396 4.26 -5.07 0.53
CA PRO A 396 2.84 -5.22 0.82
C PRO A 396 1.97 -4.16 0.13
N GLU A 397 2.51 -3.00 -0.24
CA GLU A 397 1.73 -1.91 -0.86
C GLU A 397 1.18 -2.27 -2.23
N GLU A 398 1.80 -3.22 -2.93
CA GLU A 398 1.33 -3.69 -4.22
C GLU A 398 0.12 -4.65 -4.13
N ASN A 399 -0.27 -5.11 -2.95
CA ASN A 399 -0.96 -6.41 -2.79
C ASN A 399 -2.31 -6.40 -2.01
N TYR A 400 -3.05 -5.29 -2.02
CA TYR A 400 -4.33 -5.15 -1.28
C TYR A 400 -5.57 -5.64 -2.02
N GLY A 401 -5.51 -5.83 -3.32
CA GLY A 401 -6.66 -5.87 -4.21
C GLY A 401 -7.68 -6.97 -3.94
N LEU A 402 -8.95 -6.71 -4.25
CA LEU A 402 -9.97 -7.75 -4.45
C LEU A 402 -9.66 -8.61 -5.68
N LEU A 403 -9.02 -8.01 -6.68
CA LEU A 403 -8.45 -8.64 -7.85
C LEU A 403 -6.94 -8.78 -7.66
N ALA A 404 -6.46 -10.02 -7.65
CA ALA A 404 -5.05 -10.30 -7.84
C ALA A 404 -4.64 -9.93 -9.26
N ALA A 405 -3.59 -9.13 -9.39
CA ALA A 405 -2.94 -8.85 -10.66
C ALA A 405 -1.61 -9.60 -10.68
N THR A 406 -1.60 -10.78 -11.29
CA THR A 406 -0.46 -11.71 -11.22
C THR A 406 0.21 -11.90 -12.56
N ALA A 407 1.44 -12.41 -12.58
CA ALA A 407 2.11 -12.83 -13.80
C ALA A 407 1.23 -13.74 -14.70
N GLN A 408 1.14 -13.44 -15.99
CA GLN A 408 0.36 -14.25 -16.93
C GLN A 408 1.00 -15.63 -17.14
N GLY A 409 0.21 -16.69 -17.04
CA GLY A 409 0.72 -18.06 -17.19
C GLY A 409 1.68 -18.48 -16.07
N GLY A 410 1.69 -17.73 -14.95
CA GLY A 410 2.52 -18.03 -13.80
C GLY A 410 2.27 -19.42 -13.22
N PHE A 411 3.34 -20.02 -12.70
CA PHE A 411 3.27 -21.31 -12.03
C PHE A 411 2.44 -21.18 -10.74
N ARG A 412 1.85 -22.31 -10.35
CA ARG A 412 1.27 -22.47 -9.01
C ARG A 412 2.25 -23.30 -8.21
N LEU A 413 2.48 -22.91 -6.97
CA LEU A 413 3.28 -23.71 -6.07
C LEU A 413 2.43 -24.88 -5.56
N ASP A 414 2.58 -26.06 -6.15
CA ASP A 414 1.78 -27.25 -5.79
C ASP A 414 2.60 -28.54 -5.62
N GLY A 415 3.92 -28.46 -5.86
CA GLY A 415 4.84 -29.58 -5.71
C GLY A 415 4.68 -30.62 -6.82
N LYS A 416 4.16 -30.23 -7.99
CA LYS A 416 3.92 -31.12 -9.13
C LYS A 416 4.81 -30.78 -10.32
N ALA A 417 5.01 -31.74 -11.23
CA ALA A 417 5.92 -31.59 -12.37
C ALA A 417 5.19 -31.24 -13.68
N GLU A 418 3.86 -31.32 -13.69
CA GLU A 418 3.00 -31.23 -14.87
C GLU A 418 3.13 -29.88 -15.56
N ALA A 419 3.12 -28.78 -14.79
CA ALA A 419 3.36 -27.43 -15.31
C ALA A 419 4.77 -27.25 -15.91
N TRP A 420 5.70 -28.14 -15.57
CA TRP A 420 7.11 -28.08 -15.95
C TRP A 420 7.47 -28.96 -17.17
N GLU A 421 6.52 -29.68 -17.77
CA GLU A 421 6.80 -30.60 -18.89
C GLU A 421 7.47 -29.90 -20.08
N GLY A 422 7.04 -28.68 -20.41
CA GLY A 422 7.60 -27.85 -21.48
C GLY A 422 8.89 -27.08 -21.13
N VAL A 423 9.31 -27.09 -19.85
CA VAL A 423 10.50 -26.36 -19.41
C VAL A 423 11.76 -27.21 -19.65
N PRO A 424 12.80 -26.69 -20.33
CA PRO A 424 14.02 -27.45 -20.57
C PRO A 424 14.79 -27.72 -19.27
N PHE A 425 15.59 -28.79 -19.28
CA PHE A 425 16.53 -29.07 -18.20
C PHE A 425 17.69 -28.08 -18.24
N LEU A 426 17.94 -27.42 -17.12
CA LEU A 426 19.15 -26.62 -16.92
C LEU A 426 20.33 -27.53 -16.56
N LEU A 427 20.07 -28.55 -15.73
CA LEU A 427 20.99 -29.64 -15.45
C LEU A 427 20.22 -30.97 -15.46
N ARG A 428 20.83 -32.02 -16.03
CA ARG A 428 20.31 -33.38 -15.94
C ARG A 428 21.44 -34.38 -15.85
N GLU A 429 21.47 -35.11 -14.75
CA GLU A 429 22.45 -36.15 -14.46
C GLU A 429 21.72 -37.42 -13.98
N GLU A 430 22.46 -38.49 -13.73
CA GLU A 430 21.88 -39.69 -13.14
C GLU A 430 21.35 -39.39 -11.73
N GLY A 431 20.06 -39.67 -11.49
CA GLY A 431 19.44 -39.49 -10.18
C GLY A 431 19.08 -38.06 -9.78
N ARG A 432 19.44 -37.02 -10.57
CA ARG A 432 19.04 -35.64 -10.28
C ARG A 432 18.85 -34.74 -11.51
N PHE A 433 18.00 -33.73 -11.38
CA PHE A 433 17.85 -32.67 -12.38
C PHE A 433 17.49 -31.33 -11.75
N LEU A 434 17.74 -30.25 -12.50
CA LEU A 434 17.30 -28.90 -12.19
C LEU A 434 16.66 -28.28 -13.43
N LYS A 435 15.48 -27.67 -13.26
CA LYS A 435 14.84 -26.77 -14.22
C LYS A 435 14.67 -25.39 -13.60
N ALA A 436 14.65 -24.36 -14.43
CA ALA A 436 14.45 -22.98 -14.01
C ALA A 436 13.48 -22.26 -14.95
N HIS A 437 12.67 -21.38 -14.38
CA HIS A 437 11.75 -20.50 -15.08
C HIS A 437 11.71 -19.13 -14.38
N ALA A 438 11.28 -18.09 -15.08
CA ALA A 438 11.21 -16.73 -14.57
C ALA A 438 9.97 -16.03 -15.11
N ASP A 439 9.30 -15.28 -14.25
CA ASP A 439 8.16 -14.43 -14.58
C ASP A 439 8.32 -13.06 -13.87
N PRO A 440 7.39 -12.10 -14.05
CA PRO A 440 7.48 -10.80 -13.38
C PRO A 440 7.48 -10.83 -11.83
N GLU A 441 7.20 -11.96 -11.19
CA GLU A 441 7.08 -12.09 -9.73
C GLU A 441 8.26 -12.87 -9.12
N TYR A 442 8.69 -13.95 -9.79
CA TYR A 442 9.58 -14.94 -9.19
C TYR A 442 10.64 -15.50 -10.15
N LEU A 443 11.76 -15.93 -9.55
CA LEU A 443 12.57 -17.04 -10.06
C LEU A 443 11.97 -18.36 -9.56
N TRP A 444 11.61 -19.26 -10.48
CA TRP A 444 11.10 -20.60 -10.18
C TRP A 444 12.17 -21.66 -10.43
N LEU A 445 12.27 -22.64 -9.54
CA LEU A 445 13.15 -23.80 -9.66
C LEU A 445 12.37 -25.11 -9.42
N LEU A 446 12.61 -26.11 -10.28
CA LEU A 446 12.18 -27.48 -10.05
C LEU A 446 13.39 -28.38 -9.94
N TYR A 447 13.58 -28.98 -8.77
CA TYR A 447 14.65 -29.89 -8.47
C TYR A 447 14.10 -31.29 -8.20
N ARG A 448 14.80 -32.30 -8.69
CA ARG A 448 14.65 -33.68 -8.19
C ARG A 448 16.03 -34.21 -7.89
N GLY A 449 16.19 -34.82 -6.73
CA GLY A 449 17.44 -35.44 -6.32
C GLY A 449 17.51 -35.63 -4.80
N PRO A 450 18.70 -35.95 -4.27
CA PRO A 450 18.91 -36.05 -2.83
C PRO A 450 18.61 -34.72 -2.12
N LEU A 451 18.03 -34.80 -0.92
CA LEU A 451 17.86 -33.69 0.01
C LEU A 451 18.82 -33.86 1.21
N PRO A 452 19.33 -32.76 1.80
CA PRO A 452 19.00 -31.37 1.49
C PRO A 452 19.53 -30.92 0.12
N LEU A 453 18.72 -30.15 -0.61
CA LEU A 453 19.19 -29.39 -1.77
C LEU A 453 20.18 -28.35 -1.25
N ARG A 454 21.39 -28.35 -1.81
CA ARG A 454 22.40 -27.32 -1.58
C ARG A 454 22.76 -26.66 -2.89
N LEU A 455 22.49 -25.37 -2.97
CA LEU A 455 22.59 -24.59 -4.20
C LEU A 455 23.26 -23.25 -3.90
N TYR A 456 24.34 -22.97 -4.60
CA TYR A 456 24.96 -21.65 -4.60
C TYR A 456 24.43 -20.83 -5.78
N LEU A 457 24.15 -19.54 -5.57
CA LEU A 457 23.71 -18.62 -6.61
C LEU A 457 24.70 -17.46 -6.78
N ASP A 458 24.93 -17.11 -8.04
CA ASP A 458 25.82 -16.03 -8.53
C ASP A 458 25.03 -15.09 -9.45
N SER A 459 24.68 -13.90 -8.97
CA SER A 459 24.05 -12.86 -9.80
C SER A 459 25.05 -11.80 -10.25
N VAL A 460 26.10 -11.51 -9.48
CA VAL A 460 27.04 -10.42 -9.71
C VAL A 460 28.50 -10.82 -9.43
N PRO A 461 29.50 -10.19 -10.08
CA PRO A 461 30.90 -10.54 -9.86
C PRO A 461 31.36 -10.40 -8.41
N GLY A 462 32.13 -11.37 -7.94
CA GLY A 462 32.67 -11.43 -6.57
C GLY A 462 32.13 -12.65 -5.83
N GLY A 463 31.98 -12.55 -4.52
CA GLY A 463 31.35 -13.59 -3.70
C GLY A 463 32.35 -14.61 -3.16
N VAL A 464 31.84 -15.58 -2.41
CA VAL A 464 32.62 -16.68 -1.85
C VAL A 464 33.02 -17.62 -2.96
N ALA A 465 34.32 -17.81 -3.18
CA ALA A 465 34.82 -18.78 -4.16
C ALA A 465 34.47 -20.21 -3.73
N VAL A 466 33.43 -20.79 -4.33
CA VAL A 466 32.92 -22.13 -4.01
C VAL A 466 33.31 -23.18 -5.06
N ALA A 467 33.68 -22.73 -6.26
CA ALA A 467 34.31 -23.53 -7.30
C ALA A 467 35.24 -22.67 -8.16
N GLU A 468 36.08 -23.30 -8.98
CA GLU A 468 36.94 -22.58 -9.92
C GLU A 468 36.08 -21.75 -10.88
N GLY A 469 36.29 -20.42 -10.86
CA GLY A 469 35.53 -19.48 -11.68
C GLY A 469 34.08 -19.22 -11.23
N PHE A 470 33.68 -19.66 -10.03
CA PHE A 470 32.34 -19.42 -9.48
C PHE A 470 32.44 -18.84 -8.07
N GLY A 471 32.08 -17.56 -7.94
CA GLY A 471 31.92 -16.87 -6.67
C GLY A 471 30.44 -16.67 -6.38
N ALA A 472 30.00 -17.05 -5.17
CA ALA A 472 28.60 -17.05 -4.79
C ALA A 472 28.33 -16.01 -3.70
N GLU A 473 27.29 -15.21 -3.89
CA GLU A 473 26.78 -14.28 -2.88
C GLU A 473 25.50 -14.78 -2.21
N PHE A 474 24.91 -15.88 -2.69
CA PHE A 474 23.83 -16.58 -2.01
C PHE A 474 24.09 -18.08 -1.85
N TYR A 475 23.64 -18.63 -0.71
CA TYR A 475 23.61 -20.06 -0.45
C TYR A 475 22.20 -20.48 -0.02
N LEU A 476 21.62 -21.38 -0.80
CA LEU A 476 20.32 -21.98 -0.55
C LEU A 476 20.49 -23.40 -0.02
N GLU A 477 19.88 -23.69 1.12
CA GLU A 477 19.74 -25.05 1.63
C GLU A 477 18.25 -25.35 1.89
N ILE A 478 17.71 -26.43 1.31
CA ILE A 478 16.34 -26.89 1.58
C ILE A 478 16.36 -28.39 1.90
N GLY A 479 16.00 -28.72 3.13
CA GLY A 479 15.83 -30.09 3.60
C GLY A 479 14.36 -30.44 3.88
N PRO A 480 14.09 -31.66 4.37
CA PRO A 480 12.74 -32.07 4.76
C PRO A 480 12.19 -31.30 5.98
N GLU A 481 13.07 -30.73 6.80
CA GLU A 481 12.70 -30.03 8.05
C GLU A 481 12.63 -28.49 7.90
N GLY A 482 12.97 -27.95 6.73
CA GLY A 482 13.05 -26.49 6.52
C GLY A 482 13.98 -26.07 5.39
N GLY A 483 13.90 -24.79 5.01
CA GLY A 483 14.78 -24.20 4.01
C GLY A 483 15.27 -22.82 4.42
N ARG A 484 16.44 -22.42 3.91
CA ARG A 484 17.06 -21.13 4.19
C ARG A 484 17.85 -20.62 3.00
N LEU A 485 17.69 -19.35 2.68
CA LEU A 485 18.51 -18.58 1.75
C LEU A 485 19.41 -17.63 2.56
N LEU A 486 20.71 -17.86 2.52
CA LEU A 486 21.72 -17.01 3.16
C LEU A 486 22.36 -16.08 2.13
N ILE A 487 22.82 -14.93 2.60
CA ILE A 487 23.50 -13.90 1.81
C ILE A 487 24.95 -13.73 2.29
N GLU A 488 25.88 -13.48 1.38
CA GLU A 488 27.27 -13.16 1.72
C GLU A 488 27.35 -11.81 2.46
N ALA A 489 28.08 -11.77 3.58
CA ALA A 489 28.09 -10.63 4.50
C ALA A 489 28.55 -9.30 3.87
N GLY A 490 29.43 -9.33 2.87
CA GLY A 490 29.83 -8.17 2.08
C GLY A 490 28.71 -7.61 1.21
N TYR A 491 27.88 -8.48 0.63
CA TYR A 491 26.73 -8.14 -0.19
C TYR A 491 25.49 -7.74 0.61
N TYR A 492 25.34 -8.22 1.84
CA TYR A 492 24.23 -7.86 2.73
C TYR A 492 24.09 -6.33 2.90
N PRO A 493 22.94 -5.72 2.53
CA PRO A 493 22.77 -4.26 2.47
C PRO A 493 22.63 -3.59 3.83
N PHE A 494 22.53 -4.36 4.92
CA PHE A 494 22.43 -3.82 6.28
C PHE A 494 23.69 -4.14 7.10
N GLN A 495 23.92 -3.29 8.09
CA GLN A 495 24.88 -3.51 9.17
C GLN A 495 24.14 -3.37 10.50
N GLU A 496 24.31 -4.34 11.40
CA GLU A 496 23.83 -4.18 12.77
C GLU A 496 24.77 -3.24 13.54
N LEU A 497 24.19 -2.22 14.16
CA LEU A 497 24.85 -1.22 15.00
C LEU A 497 24.09 -1.11 16.33
N ASP A 498 24.65 -0.39 17.30
CA ASP A 498 24.02 -0.11 18.60
C ASP A 498 24.17 1.36 19.01
N HIS A 499 23.29 1.82 19.90
CA HIS A 499 23.37 3.15 20.52
C HIS A 499 24.18 3.15 21.83
N GLY A 500 25.18 2.28 21.97
CA GLY A 500 26.13 2.26 23.10
C GLY A 500 25.68 1.51 24.34
N LEU A 501 24.47 0.97 24.35
CA LEU A 501 23.93 0.18 25.46
C LEU A 501 23.35 -1.15 24.93
N PRO A 502 23.43 -2.25 25.71
CA PRO A 502 22.78 -3.50 25.35
C PRO A 502 21.27 -3.31 25.13
N GLY A 503 20.71 -3.92 24.08
CA GLY A 503 19.28 -3.80 23.76
C GLY A 503 18.93 -2.58 22.90
N THR A 504 19.93 -1.85 22.40
CA THR A 504 19.74 -0.68 21.52
C THR A 504 20.23 -0.94 20.09
N GLU A 505 20.29 -2.21 19.71
CA GLU A 505 20.72 -2.64 18.39
C GLU A 505 19.71 -2.18 17.32
N TYR A 506 20.16 -1.91 16.10
CA TYR A 506 19.30 -1.56 14.96
C TYR A 506 19.97 -1.94 13.63
N LEU A 507 19.19 -2.17 12.57
CA LEU A 507 19.72 -2.35 11.21
C LEU A 507 19.95 -1.00 10.53
N HIS A 508 21.22 -0.68 10.27
CA HIS A 508 21.62 0.46 9.46
C HIS A 508 21.69 0.06 7.98
N PHE A 509 20.89 0.71 7.14
CA PHE A 509 20.95 0.54 5.69
C PHE A 509 22.21 1.20 5.12
N ARG A 510 23.08 0.41 4.48
CA ARG A 510 24.37 0.86 3.95
C ARG A 510 24.28 1.45 2.54
N GLY A 511 23.11 1.34 1.91
CA GLY A 511 22.96 1.60 0.47
C GLY A 511 23.54 0.49 -0.39
N PRO A 512 23.83 0.75 -1.68
CA PRO A 512 24.38 -0.23 -2.61
C PRO A 512 25.65 -0.91 -2.10
N THR A 513 25.66 -2.24 -2.16
CA THR A 513 26.74 -3.12 -1.69
C THR A 513 27.29 -3.98 -2.83
N ARG A 514 28.43 -4.64 -2.61
CA ARG A 514 29.02 -5.59 -3.55
C ARG A 514 29.53 -6.81 -2.79
N PRO A 515 29.45 -8.03 -3.37
CA PRO A 515 29.95 -9.20 -2.69
C PRO A 515 31.46 -9.12 -2.41
N LYS A 516 31.86 -9.82 -1.37
CA LYS A 516 33.26 -10.08 -1.00
C LYS A 516 33.42 -11.59 -0.75
N GLU A 517 34.47 -11.98 -0.04
CA GLU A 517 34.70 -13.38 0.35
C GLU A 517 34.36 -13.62 1.84
N GLY A 518 33.31 -12.95 2.35
CA GLY A 518 32.83 -13.11 3.72
C GLY A 518 31.98 -14.37 3.92
N PRO A 519 31.59 -14.70 5.15
CA PRO A 519 30.70 -15.83 5.41
C PRO A 519 29.28 -15.56 4.88
N PHE A 520 28.54 -16.63 4.61
CA PHE A 520 27.09 -16.57 4.43
C PHE A 520 26.40 -16.33 5.76
N VAL A 521 25.50 -15.35 5.81
CA VAL A 521 24.77 -14.90 6.99
C VAL A 521 23.26 -14.82 6.73
N PRO A 522 22.40 -14.87 7.77
CA PRO A 522 20.98 -14.63 7.62
C PRO A 522 20.68 -13.24 7.04
N PHE A 523 19.72 -13.17 6.11
CA PHE A 523 19.21 -11.89 5.60
C PHE A 523 18.13 -11.37 6.56
N LEU A 524 18.49 -10.48 7.48
CA LEU A 524 17.56 -9.90 8.44
C LEU A 524 16.92 -8.60 7.91
N LEU A 525 15.67 -8.36 8.29
CA LEU A 525 14.94 -7.11 8.07
C LEU A 525 14.37 -6.61 9.41
N GLU A 526 14.20 -5.29 9.53
CA GLU A 526 13.66 -4.62 10.73
C GLU A 526 12.43 -3.79 10.36
N PRO A 527 11.24 -4.41 10.27
CA PRO A 527 9.99 -3.71 9.96
C PRO A 527 9.53 -2.78 11.09
N ASN A 528 9.71 -3.16 12.37
CA ASN A 528 9.39 -2.30 13.51
C ASN A 528 10.69 -1.82 14.12
N ARG A 529 10.94 -0.51 14.03
CA ARG A 529 12.06 0.13 14.72
C ARG A 529 11.77 0.22 16.20
N ARG A 530 12.84 0.22 17.01
CA ARG A 530 12.72 0.55 18.44
C ARG A 530 12.17 1.98 18.58
N ARG A 531 11.21 2.18 19.47
CA ARG A 531 10.63 3.50 19.82
C ARG A 531 10.66 3.71 21.32
N THR A 532 10.71 4.96 21.77
CA THR A 532 10.50 5.32 23.17
C THR A 532 9.29 6.24 23.28
N GLY A 533 8.27 5.83 24.05
CA GLY A 533 7.07 6.62 24.31
C GLY A 533 7.36 7.86 25.15
N ARG A 534 6.41 8.81 25.17
CA ARG A 534 6.52 10.09 25.89
C ARG A 534 6.66 9.93 27.41
N ASP A 535 6.15 8.82 27.93
CA ASP A 535 6.27 8.42 29.33
C ASP A 535 7.60 7.70 29.65
N GLY A 536 8.45 7.50 28.65
CA GLY A 536 9.68 6.74 28.74
C GLY A 536 9.50 5.23 28.61
N THR A 537 8.32 4.72 28.28
CA THR A 537 8.16 3.29 27.96
C THR A 537 8.98 2.96 26.71
N ASP A 538 9.70 1.84 26.73
CA ASP A 538 10.51 1.38 25.61
C ASP A 538 9.78 0.30 24.82
N TYR A 539 9.63 0.51 23.52
CA TYR A 539 9.02 -0.44 22.59
C TYR A 539 10.13 -1.06 21.74
N PRO A 540 10.44 -2.36 21.92
CA PRO A 540 11.58 -2.99 21.28
C PRO A 540 11.40 -3.07 19.76
N ARG A 541 12.52 -3.07 19.04
CA ARG A 541 12.52 -3.41 17.61
C ARG A 541 12.00 -4.83 17.39
N LEU A 542 11.42 -5.08 16.22
CA LEU A 542 11.11 -6.43 15.75
C LEU A 542 11.86 -6.67 14.45
N VAL A 543 12.51 -7.83 14.38
CA VAL A 543 13.25 -8.30 13.21
C VAL A 543 12.73 -9.65 12.76
N TYR A 544 12.88 -9.94 11.48
CA TYR A 544 12.69 -11.28 10.95
C TYR A 544 13.75 -11.61 9.92
N GLU A 545 13.95 -12.90 9.67
CA GLU A 545 14.82 -13.36 8.61
C GLU A 545 14.04 -13.52 7.31
N LEU A 546 14.34 -12.69 6.32
CA LEU A 546 13.78 -12.77 4.98
C LEU A 546 14.11 -14.12 4.32
N GLY A 547 15.34 -14.59 4.52
CA GLY A 547 15.86 -15.85 3.97
C GLY A 547 15.28 -17.13 4.57
N GLN A 548 14.50 -17.06 5.67
CA GLN A 548 13.88 -18.25 6.24
C GLN A 548 12.72 -18.72 5.32
N LEU A 549 12.88 -19.87 4.68
CA LEU A 549 11.94 -20.35 3.67
C LEU A 549 10.81 -21.18 4.28
N LYS A 550 9.58 -20.90 3.84
CA LYS A 550 8.37 -21.57 4.33
C LYS A 550 7.91 -22.64 3.36
N GLN A 551 7.72 -23.87 3.86
CA GLN A 551 7.04 -24.90 3.10
C GLN A 551 5.53 -24.58 3.02
N GLY A 552 4.95 -24.74 1.84
CA GLY A 552 3.52 -24.58 1.63
C GLY A 552 3.11 -24.82 0.19
N GLN A 553 1.83 -24.58 -0.11
CA GLN A 553 1.26 -24.70 -1.45
C GLN A 553 0.21 -23.62 -1.66
N ASP A 554 -0.03 -23.25 -2.91
CA ASP A 554 -1.11 -22.35 -3.30
C ASP A 554 -2.45 -23.09 -3.20
N PRO A 555 -3.41 -22.64 -2.36
CA PRO A 555 -4.73 -23.28 -2.27
C PRO A 555 -5.53 -23.10 -3.57
N GLU A 556 -6.42 -24.03 -3.89
CA GLU A 556 -7.26 -23.94 -5.10
C GLU A 556 -8.00 -22.60 -5.16
N GLY A 557 -7.89 -21.88 -6.30
CA GLY A 557 -8.52 -20.57 -6.48
C GLY A 557 -7.88 -19.40 -5.72
N ALA A 558 -6.85 -19.66 -4.90
CA ALA A 558 -6.10 -18.68 -4.13
C ALA A 558 -4.59 -18.80 -4.35
N ARG A 559 -3.83 -17.91 -3.68
CA ARG A 559 -2.36 -17.96 -3.55
C ARG A 559 -1.97 -17.79 -2.07
N ASP A 560 -0.91 -18.49 -1.64
CA ASP A 560 -0.25 -18.19 -0.36
C ASP A 560 1.13 -17.60 -0.65
N PRO A 561 1.28 -16.29 -0.88
CA PRO A 561 2.57 -15.70 -1.23
C PRO A 561 3.64 -15.88 -0.13
N THR A 562 3.27 -16.32 1.08
CA THR A 562 4.23 -16.60 2.16
C THR A 562 4.93 -17.94 2.00
N ALA A 563 4.41 -18.86 1.19
CA ALA A 563 5.05 -20.14 0.90
C ALA A 563 6.12 -19.99 -0.18
N ASP A 564 7.30 -20.55 0.06
CA ASP A 564 8.45 -20.47 -0.86
C ASP A 564 8.66 -21.78 -1.61
N TYR A 565 8.39 -22.93 -0.98
CA TYR A 565 8.62 -24.24 -1.60
C TYR A 565 7.57 -25.30 -1.25
N ALA A 566 7.43 -26.28 -2.14
CA ALA A 566 6.60 -27.46 -1.98
C ALA A 566 7.42 -28.73 -2.25
N LEU A 567 7.24 -29.73 -1.39
CA LEU A 567 7.79 -31.07 -1.58
C LEU A 567 6.72 -31.97 -2.22
N GLY A 568 7.06 -32.54 -3.37
CA GLY A 568 6.23 -33.45 -4.14
C GLY A 568 6.66 -34.91 -4.06
N GLU A 569 5.97 -35.76 -4.81
CA GLU A 569 6.29 -37.19 -4.87
C GLU A 569 7.68 -37.46 -5.46
N GLY A 570 8.34 -38.51 -4.94
CA GLY A 570 9.61 -39.00 -5.48
C GLY A 570 10.79 -38.03 -5.30
N GLY A 571 10.78 -37.21 -4.24
CA GLY A 571 11.85 -36.26 -3.95
C GLY A 571 11.86 -35.04 -4.88
N LEU A 572 10.69 -34.68 -5.42
CA LEU A 572 10.51 -33.45 -6.18
C LEU A 572 10.43 -32.25 -5.23
N LEU A 573 11.12 -31.18 -5.57
CA LEU A 573 11.12 -29.91 -4.85
C LEU A 573 10.80 -28.81 -5.86
N GLU A 574 9.67 -28.16 -5.68
CA GLU A 574 9.29 -26.95 -6.40
C GLU A 574 9.53 -25.74 -5.50
N LEU A 575 10.18 -24.71 -6.04
CA LEU A 575 10.62 -23.53 -5.30
C LEU A 575 10.31 -22.29 -6.13
N ARG A 576 9.86 -21.23 -5.46
CA ARG A 576 9.78 -19.88 -6.00
C ARG A 576 10.53 -18.92 -5.10
N ILE A 577 11.23 -17.97 -5.69
CA ILE A 577 12.03 -16.97 -4.98
C ILE A 577 11.63 -15.60 -5.54
N PRO A 578 10.97 -14.73 -4.74
CA PRO A 578 10.74 -13.35 -5.13
C PRO A 578 12.06 -12.67 -5.52
N TRP A 579 12.04 -11.90 -6.61
CA TRP A 579 13.25 -11.24 -7.14
C TRP A 579 14.02 -10.42 -6.08
N GLY A 580 13.30 -9.74 -5.19
CA GLY A 580 13.88 -8.95 -4.10
C GLY A 580 14.69 -9.78 -3.08
N MET A 581 14.42 -11.08 -2.91
CA MET A 581 15.21 -11.94 -2.02
C MET A 581 16.62 -12.21 -2.56
N LEU A 582 16.80 -12.08 -3.88
CA LEU A 582 18.08 -12.20 -4.57
C LEU A 582 18.71 -10.83 -4.88
N LEU A 583 18.15 -9.76 -4.32
CA LEU A 583 18.56 -8.38 -4.61
C LEU A 583 18.60 -8.07 -6.12
N ILE A 584 17.67 -8.66 -6.89
CA ILE A 584 17.42 -8.23 -8.26
C ILE A 584 16.57 -6.97 -8.21
N ALA A 585 17.15 -5.84 -8.62
CA ALA A 585 16.57 -4.52 -8.50
C ALA A 585 15.53 -4.23 -9.60
N ASP A 586 15.70 -4.84 -10.78
CA ASP A 586 14.72 -4.80 -11.86
C ASP A 586 14.85 -6.07 -12.73
N PRO A 587 13.95 -7.06 -12.56
CA PRO A 587 13.97 -8.27 -13.36
C PRO A 587 13.57 -8.00 -14.82
N SER A 588 12.80 -6.95 -15.12
CA SER A 588 12.39 -6.57 -16.48
C SER A 588 13.57 -6.20 -17.37
N ARG A 589 14.67 -5.72 -16.76
CA ARG A 589 15.92 -5.32 -17.43
C ARG A 589 17.12 -6.19 -17.07
N ARG A 590 16.95 -7.19 -16.21
CA ARG A 590 18.06 -7.97 -15.62
C ARG A 590 19.08 -7.05 -14.93
N LEU A 591 18.61 -6.21 -14.01
CA LEU A 591 19.46 -5.39 -13.15
C LEU A 591 19.57 -6.02 -11.77
N ALA A 592 20.78 -6.30 -11.34
CA ALA A 592 21.07 -6.75 -9.98
C ALA A 592 21.61 -5.59 -9.14
N TRP A 593 21.31 -5.61 -7.85
CA TRP A 593 21.85 -4.70 -6.86
C TRP A 593 23.38 -4.75 -6.86
N TYR A 594 24.04 -3.60 -6.99
CA TYR A 594 25.50 -3.54 -6.99
C TYR A 594 25.98 -2.13 -6.65
N ALA A 595 27.14 -2.01 -6.00
CA ALA A 595 27.75 -0.71 -5.72
C ALA A 595 28.58 -0.20 -6.91
N PRO A 596 28.47 1.09 -7.31
CA PRO A 596 27.69 2.16 -6.67
C PRO A 596 26.23 2.26 -7.15
N LYS A 597 25.85 1.52 -8.18
CA LYS A 597 24.49 1.49 -8.75
C LYS A 597 24.20 0.11 -9.35
N PRO A 598 22.92 -0.29 -9.49
CA PRO A 598 22.56 -1.56 -10.10
C PRO A 598 23.25 -1.80 -11.44
N MET A 599 23.62 -3.05 -11.71
CA MET A 599 24.35 -3.44 -12.90
C MET A 599 23.55 -4.45 -13.76
N PRO A 600 23.67 -4.37 -15.09
CA PRO A 600 23.13 -5.41 -15.97
C PRO A 600 23.82 -6.76 -15.75
N ILE A 601 23.03 -7.83 -15.78
CA ILE A 601 23.50 -9.21 -15.63
C ILE A 601 23.02 -10.07 -16.81
N GLU A 602 23.77 -11.12 -17.15
CA GLU A 602 23.39 -12.04 -18.23
C GLU A 602 22.30 -13.04 -17.79
N GLY A 603 22.26 -13.33 -16.49
CA GLY A 603 21.38 -14.29 -15.85
C GLY A 603 21.96 -14.70 -14.50
N ILE A 604 21.26 -15.57 -13.76
CA ILE A 604 21.72 -16.09 -12.47
C ILE A 604 22.54 -17.36 -12.70
N GLY A 605 23.75 -17.40 -12.17
CA GLY A 605 24.56 -18.60 -12.04
C GLY A 605 24.03 -19.49 -10.94
N LEU A 606 23.96 -20.79 -11.18
CA LEU A 606 23.49 -21.82 -10.27
C LEU A 606 24.55 -22.92 -10.18
N LEU A 607 24.95 -23.29 -8.97
CA LEU A 607 25.90 -24.37 -8.73
C LEU A 607 25.32 -25.33 -7.69
N LEU A 608 24.92 -26.51 -8.17
CA LEU A 608 24.58 -27.64 -7.31
C LEU A 608 25.88 -28.29 -6.80
N GLU A 609 25.89 -28.69 -5.52
CA GLU A 609 27.05 -29.38 -4.94
C GLU A 609 27.44 -30.60 -5.78
N GLY A 610 28.70 -30.63 -6.24
CA GLY A 610 29.23 -31.71 -7.09
C GLY A 610 28.74 -31.69 -8.55
N ALA A 611 28.14 -30.61 -9.05
CA ALA A 611 27.80 -30.41 -10.46
C ALA A 611 28.65 -29.29 -11.08
N PRO A 612 28.78 -29.21 -12.42
CA PRO A 612 29.31 -28.01 -13.06
C PRO A 612 28.35 -26.81 -12.88
N PRO A 613 28.87 -25.57 -12.82
CA PRO A 613 28.02 -24.38 -12.77
C PRO A 613 27.23 -24.23 -14.06
N VAL A 614 25.98 -23.78 -13.93
CA VAL A 614 25.07 -23.49 -15.05
C VAL A 614 24.55 -22.06 -14.91
N ARG A 615 24.22 -21.39 -16.02
CA ARG A 615 23.67 -20.03 -15.99
C ARG A 615 22.25 -20.04 -16.56
N PHE A 616 21.33 -19.42 -15.84
CA PHE A 616 19.95 -19.24 -16.24
C PHE A 616 19.68 -17.78 -16.65
N PRO A 617 19.61 -17.48 -17.97
CA PRO A 617 19.10 -16.22 -18.46
C PRO A 617 17.56 -16.24 -18.54
N TRP A 618 16.93 -15.05 -18.51
CA TRP A 618 15.51 -14.89 -18.79
C TRP A 618 15.24 -13.73 -19.76
N PRO A 619 14.09 -13.73 -20.46
CA PRO A 619 13.69 -12.62 -21.32
C PRO A 619 13.48 -11.33 -20.53
N THR A 620 13.89 -10.20 -21.09
CA THR A 620 13.53 -8.86 -20.60
C THR A 620 12.18 -8.44 -21.16
N TRP A 621 11.51 -7.48 -20.52
CA TRP A 621 10.22 -6.95 -20.97
C TRP A 621 10.10 -5.44 -20.74
N GLU A 622 9.19 -4.82 -21.50
CA GLU A 622 8.79 -3.41 -21.34
C GLU A 622 7.36 -3.28 -20.84
N GLU A 623 6.50 -4.24 -21.20
CA GLU A 623 5.14 -4.36 -20.68
C GLU A 623 5.04 -5.75 -20.05
N PRO A 624 4.76 -5.85 -18.74
CA PRO A 624 4.64 -7.14 -18.07
C PRO A 624 3.37 -7.86 -18.53
N PRO A 625 3.46 -9.14 -18.90
CA PRO A 625 2.28 -9.94 -19.13
C PRO A 625 1.62 -10.27 -17.78
N PHE A 626 0.35 -9.89 -17.61
CA PHE A 626 -0.41 -10.13 -16.37
C PHE A 626 -1.77 -10.80 -16.62
N ALA A 627 -2.34 -11.35 -15.57
CA ALA A 627 -3.68 -11.92 -15.51
C ALA A 627 -4.39 -11.43 -14.25
N LEU A 628 -5.71 -11.22 -14.35
CA LEU A 628 -6.55 -10.85 -13.22
C LEU A 628 -7.31 -12.06 -12.69
N ARG A 629 -7.35 -12.22 -11.36
CA ARG A 629 -8.15 -13.24 -10.67
C ARG A 629 -8.79 -12.64 -9.42
N LEU A 630 -10.03 -13.03 -9.13
CA LEU A 630 -10.67 -12.65 -7.86
C LEU A 630 -10.00 -13.37 -6.69
N LYS A 631 -9.57 -12.61 -5.68
CA LYS A 631 -9.08 -13.15 -4.41
C LYS A 631 -10.25 -13.69 -3.56
N PRO A 632 -9.98 -14.62 -2.62
CA PRO A 632 -10.94 -15.06 -1.60
C PRO A 632 -11.72 -13.92 -0.93
N LEU A 633 -11.07 -12.78 -0.67
CA LEU A 633 -11.69 -11.60 -0.08
C LEU A 633 -12.94 -11.12 -0.83
N TYR A 634 -12.93 -11.12 -2.18
CA TYR A 634 -14.09 -10.76 -2.98
C TYR A 634 -15.31 -11.63 -2.65
N PHE A 635 -15.10 -12.95 -2.62
CA PHE A 635 -16.19 -13.90 -2.38
C PHE A 635 -16.71 -13.80 -0.94
N ARG A 636 -15.82 -13.61 0.04
CA ARG A 636 -16.19 -13.42 1.44
C ARG A 636 -17.00 -12.14 1.66
N LEU A 637 -16.59 -11.02 1.06
CA LEU A 637 -17.35 -9.78 1.10
C LEU A 637 -18.69 -9.91 0.38
N ARG A 638 -18.74 -10.62 -0.76
CA ARG A 638 -19.99 -10.90 -1.46
C ARG A 638 -21.00 -11.61 -0.57
N ASP A 639 -20.57 -12.68 0.09
CA ASP A 639 -21.44 -13.47 0.93
C ASP A 639 -21.90 -12.66 2.15
N LEU A 640 -21.02 -11.82 2.71
CA LEU A 640 -21.35 -10.94 3.83
C LEU A 640 -22.32 -9.80 3.44
N TRP A 641 -22.05 -9.09 2.33
CA TRP A 641 -22.79 -7.89 1.95
C TRP A 641 -24.11 -8.20 1.23
N ARG A 642 -24.22 -9.35 0.56
CA ARG A 642 -25.51 -9.83 0.02
C ARG A 642 -26.35 -10.57 1.06
N GLY A 643 -25.72 -11.21 2.04
CA GLY A 643 -26.38 -11.97 3.10
C GLY A 643 -26.86 -11.13 4.29
N ALA A 644 -26.43 -9.86 4.39
CA ALA A 644 -26.96 -8.93 5.37
C ALA A 644 -28.41 -8.53 4.98
N PRO A 645 -29.42 -8.76 5.85
CA PRO A 645 -30.82 -8.45 5.56
C PRO A 645 -31.09 -6.97 5.30
#